data_AF-A0A3L6L552-F1
#
_entry.id   AF-A0A3L6L552-F1
#
_cell.length_a   1.000
_cell.length_b   1.000
_cell.length_c   1.000
_cell.angle_alpha   90.00
_cell.angle_beta   90.00
_cell.angle_gamma   90.00
#
_symmetry.space_group_name_H-M   'P 1'
#
loop_
_entity.id
_entity.type
_entity.pdbx_description
1 polymer ?
#
loop_
_entity_poly.entity_id
_entity_poly.type
_entity_poly.pdbx_seq_one_letter_code
_entity_poly.pdbx_strand_id
1 'polypeptide(L)'
;MEDYTIYRPIGSGAQGSVLSVIHVRTGRKFAMKVIRCHDISSVNAALKEIKVLLQLRYPHIVSYKDFFLVSDANEVRRLLFEFPTKKTTISTDSQGYSEDMPVDAVGVVTNNSCGDGKDAVEIGPNEICVCLVMELCTYGDLGVVISKSKRSFVATGFHPISERRVVLWMKQCVLALKFIHRKGFLHRDLKPTNIFLDEGRNVKIGDFGLAVAVGMSQEKVVGTPLYIAPEHMLQEEYDGKVDVWGLGVVMLELTTLQEQPINSRVIENPSIVEKVVKQVTDMGFSGHLGELLRDMLYRSPDDRPSLEDISCRLDAMLSAVVQSNGITTPSAPRCATPSSLAALLSNGCDTEHMASPTNFNGVQSCKKDSEKASRSRRSCSSLERTPYSVTCSGRSTRTHWLRDESGSAMRLVKWRASSASSTSSRFLTPRRISCGDRSGLSPSPHIVTPLFDFFARGAGRNIKDTTIRVPRDYPTLQTALQAVKGLSHVRNIVVKEAAVFTDPLVLGADLPDSLSIIGEDPLPIVEVSDGPFAIHCIAGRGTIENFVIRHIARQTKKEYAVEPAEANDKADSHFGAISLVGGEWKISRCRISSSNGSGITVNSDVDAIVSHCHICDTKTAGVVVLEGAHGLFEKNTVKNCKLAGFLLKKDSTACVKRNDVVDGGVTGIFLHNAHGTVEENHIANNGSFGVVAKGPCANAVLKRNHITANQKAGVFCCSEAAPIIVENEIRRNNRAGILIKERASPNVSRNIIRQGREAGIYVFQEGAGVIEENEVLNNYSAGIIVTSNSRPHVMRNKIHGNRYEGVWVCKGGGGTYLQNDLRGNKKGAKDIEESCSVHWIENREV
;
A
#
# COMPACT_ATOMS: atom_id res chain seq x y z
N MET A 1 -26.95 -3.61 -23.49
CA MET A 1 -27.30 -2.17 -23.55
C MET A 1 -28.82 -1.89 -23.55
N GLU A 2 -29.64 -2.86 -23.96
CA GLU A 2 -31.09 -2.79 -24.26
C GLU A 2 -31.98 -1.79 -23.50
N ASP A 3 -31.81 -1.62 -22.18
CA ASP A 3 -32.59 -0.66 -21.38
C ASP A 3 -32.32 0.83 -21.68
N TYR A 4 -31.30 1.17 -22.48
CA TYR A 4 -30.85 2.54 -22.74
C TYR A 4 -30.69 2.87 -24.23
N THR A 5 -31.13 4.06 -24.65
CA THR A 5 -30.88 4.63 -25.98
C THR A 5 -29.93 5.82 -25.92
N ILE A 6 -28.96 5.88 -26.84
CA ILE A 6 -28.01 6.99 -26.95
C ILE A 6 -28.75 8.22 -27.51
N TYR A 7 -28.64 9.36 -26.82
CA TYR A 7 -29.31 10.62 -27.20
C TYR A 7 -28.35 11.61 -27.86
N ARG A 8 -27.21 11.92 -27.24
CA ARG A 8 -26.11 12.73 -27.80
C ARG A 8 -24.80 12.53 -27.03
N PRO A 9 -23.61 12.70 -27.63
CA PRO A 9 -22.39 12.93 -26.86
C PRO A 9 -22.52 14.23 -26.03
N ILE A 10 -21.92 14.24 -24.85
CA ILE A 10 -21.91 15.39 -23.93
C ILE A 10 -20.51 15.77 -23.41
N GLY A 11 -19.50 14.93 -23.62
CA GLY A 11 -18.11 15.27 -23.35
C GLY A 11 -17.13 14.16 -23.77
N SER A 12 -15.84 14.46 -23.66
CA SER A 12 -14.74 13.51 -23.78
C SER A 12 -13.75 13.73 -22.64
N GLY A 13 -13.14 12.66 -22.16
CA GLY A 13 -12.15 12.69 -21.08
C GLY A 13 -10.98 11.75 -21.35
N ALA A 14 -9.97 11.77 -20.48
CA ALA A 14 -8.70 11.06 -20.68
C ALA A 14 -8.80 9.52 -20.76
N GLN A 15 -9.98 8.94 -20.52
CA GLN A 15 -10.27 7.50 -20.55
C GLN A 15 -11.36 7.11 -21.57
N GLY A 16 -11.95 8.07 -22.29
CA GLY A 16 -12.99 7.82 -23.30
C GLY A 16 -14.10 8.87 -23.36
N SER A 17 -15.24 8.49 -23.94
CA SER A 17 -16.35 9.39 -24.29
C SER A 17 -17.46 9.39 -23.23
N VAL A 18 -18.12 10.53 -23.04
CA VAL A 18 -19.31 10.65 -22.16
C VAL A 18 -20.55 10.96 -23.00
N LEU A 19 -21.55 10.09 -22.91
CA LEU A 19 -22.80 10.15 -23.68
C LEU A 19 -23.96 10.50 -22.75
N SER A 20 -24.92 11.29 -23.24
CA SER A 20 -26.26 11.37 -22.67
C SER A 20 -27.10 10.24 -23.24
N VAL A 21 -27.77 9.49 -22.37
CA VAL A 21 -28.63 8.36 -22.73
C VAL A 21 -30.01 8.51 -22.10
N ILE A 22 -31.02 7.88 -22.69
CA ILE A 22 -32.40 7.83 -22.18
C ILE A 22 -32.73 6.39 -21.82
N HIS A 23 -33.17 6.15 -20.59
CA HIS A 23 -33.60 4.82 -20.15
C HIS A 23 -35.00 4.52 -20.72
N VAL A 24 -35.07 3.55 -21.65
CA VAL A 24 -36.22 3.24 -22.52
C VAL A 24 -37.55 3.18 -21.76
N ARG A 25 -37.60 2.42 -20.66
CA ARG A 25 -38.83 2.21 -19.87
C ARG A 25 -39.27 3.43 -19.04
N THR A 26 -38.40 4.41 -18.80
CA THR A 26 -38.69 5.51 -17.85
C THR A 26 -38.60 6.91 -18.45
N GLY A 27 -38.07 7.06 -19.67
CA GLY A 27 -37.84 8.36 -20.32
C GLY A 27 -36.78 9.24 -19.65
N ARG A 28 -36.18 8.80 -18.53
CA ARG A 28 -35.21 9.59 -17.78
C ARG A 28 -33.86 9.65 -18.48
N LYS A 29 -33.28 10.86 -18.54
CA LYS A 29 -31.94 11.11 -19.06
C LYS A 29 -30.87 10.76 -18.00
N PHE A 30 -29.80 10.11 -18.43
CA PHE A 30 -28.63 9.76 -17.63
C PHE A 30 -27.34 10.15 -18.37
N ALA A 31 -26.20 10.15 -17.66
CA ALA A 31 -24.87 10.22 -18.25
C ALA A 31 -24.27 8.81 -18.32
N MET A 32 -23.47 8.54 -19.35
CA MET A 32 -22.79 7.26 -19.59
C MET A 32 -21.32 7.51 -19.93
N LYS A 33 -20.40 7.15 -19.03
CA LYS A 33 -18.95 7.20 -19.24
C LYS A 33 -18.54 5.89 -19.93
N VAL A 34 -18.08 5.97 -21.17
CA VAL A 34 -17.61 4.83 -21.97
C VAL A 34 -16.08 4.78 -21.87
N ILE A 35 -15.56 3.76 -21.21
CA ILE A 35 -14.12 3.56 -20.97
C ILE A 35 -13.63 2.45 -21.88
N ARG A 36 -12.70 2.75 -22.79
CA ARG A 36 -12.08 1.75 -23.68
C ARG A 36 -10.98 1.01 -22.91
N CYS A 37 -11.01 -0.32 -22.93
CA CYS A 37 -10.05 -1.16 -22.22
C CYS A 37 -9.29 -2.04 -23.22
N HIS A 38 -7.97 -1.98 -23.14
CA HIS A 38 -7.05 -2.71 -24.02
C HIS A 38 -6.43 -3.94 -23.32
N ASP A 39 -6.64 -4.08 -22.01
CA ASP A 39 -6.12 -5.16 -21.18
C ASP A 39 -7.02 -5.37 -19.93
N ILE A 40 -6.76 -6.42 -19.16
CA ILE A 40 -7.52 -6.69 -17.93
C ILE A 40 -7.25 -5.65 -16.83
N SER A 41 -6.09 -4.98 -16.84
CA SER A 41 -5.75 -3.91 -15.89
C SER A 41 -6.64 -2.68 -16.05
N SER A 42 -6.91 -2.26 -17.29
CA SER A 42 -7.81 -1.14 -17.59
C SER A 42 -9.27 -1.48 -17.30
N VAL A 43 -9.72 -2.73 -17.53
CA VAL A 43 -11.02 -3.21 -17.04
C VAL A 43 -11.09 -3.15 -15.52
N ASN A 44 -10.07 -3.64 -14.81
CA ASN A 44 -10.01 -3.61 -13.35
C ASN A 44 -9.97 -2.19 -12.77
N ALA A 45 -9.32 -1.24 -13.45
CA ALA A 45 -9.33 0.18 -13.08
C ALA A 45 -10.74 0.80 -13.22
N ALA A 46 -11.45 0.53 -14.32
CA ALA A 46 -12.83 0.99 -14.50
C ALA A 46 -13.79 0.35 -13.47
N LEU A 47 -13.64 -0.95 -13.20
CA LEU A 47 -14.38 -1.66 -12.16
C LEU A 47 -14.06 -1.13 -10.74
N LYS A 48 -12.88 -0.55 -10.50
CA LYS A 48 -12.54 0.09 -9.22
C LYS A 48 -13.36 1.36 -8.99
N GLU A 49 -13.54 2.21 -10.00
CA GLU A 49 -14.42 3.39 -9.91
C GLU A 49 -15.86 2.98 -9.56
N ILE A 50 -16.38 1.94 -10.23
CA ILE A 50 -17.69 1.36 -9.96
C ILE A 50 -17.79 0.82 -8.52
N LYS A 51 -16.79 0.05 -8.06
CA LYS A 51 -16.73 -0.49 -6.68
C LYS A 51 -16.73 0.61 -5.60
N VAL A 52 -16.13 1.78 -5.88
CA VAL A 52 -16.13 2.94 -4.98
C VAL A 52 -17.50 3.64 -5.02
N LEU A 53 -18.01 3.98 -6.20
CA LEU A 53 -19.30 4.66 -6.37
C LEU A 53 -20.49 3.87 -5.79
N LEU A 54 -20.47 2.53 -5.87
CA LEU A 54 -21.48 1.67 -5.25
C LEU A 54 -21.59 1.85 -3.73
N GLN A 55 -20.51 2.26 -3.06
CA GLN A 55 -20.44 2.48 -1.62
C GLN A 55 -20.74 3.95 -1.21
N LEU A 56 -20.64 4.88 -2.17
CA LEU A 56 -20.70 6.33 -1.95
C LEU A 56 -22.05 6.95 -2.34
N ARG A 57 -23.13 6.57 -1.66
CA ARG A 57 -24.45 7.19 -1.83
C ARG A 57 -24.62 8.40 -0.91
N TYR A 58 -24.48 9.61 -1.46
CA TYR A 58 -24.65 10.88 -0.74
C TYR A 58 -25.20 11.98 -1.66
N PRO A 59 -26.01 12.96 -1.20
CA PRO A 59 -26.63 13.96 -2.07
C PRO A 59 -25.65 14.77 -2.94
N HIS A 60 -24.46 15.07 -2.42
CA HIS A 60 -23.41 15.85 -3.09
C HIS A 60 -22.32 15.00 -3.76
N ILE A 61 -22.61 13.73 -4.06
CA ILE A 61 -21.76 12.82 -4.85
C ILE A 61 -22.56 12.39 -6.07
N VAL A 62 -21.91 12.24 -7.23
CA VAL A 62 -22.53 11.75 -8.47
C VAL A 62 -23.08 10.34 -8.24
N SER A 63 -24.41 10.23 -8.28
CA SER A 63 -25.13 8.99 -8.04
C SER A 63 -24.93 7.98 -9.17
N TYR A 64 -24.39 6.81 -8.83
CA TYR A 64 -24.31 5.64 -9.68
C TYR A 64 -25.71 5.09 -10.00
N LYS A 65 -25.92 4.65 -11.25
CA LYS A 65 -27.16 4.03 -11.72
C LYS A 65 -26.97 2.60 -12.22
N ASP A 66 -25.97 2.35 -13.06
CA ASP A 66 -25.81 1.07 -13.77
C ASP A 66 -24.39 0.89 -14.32
N PHE A 67 -24.03 -0.34 -14.74
CA PHE A 67 -22.84 -0.58 -15.55
C PHE A 67 -23.00 -1.80 -16.47
N PHE A 68 -22.27 -1.82 -17.57
CA PHE A 68 -22.18 -3.00 -18.43
C PHE A 68 -20.84 -3.08 -19.17
N LEU A 69 -20.47 -4.30 -19.56
CA LEU A 69 -19.35 -4.60 -20.44
C LEU A 69 -19.87 -4.76 -21.87
N VAL A 70 -19.17 -4.21 -22.85
CA VAL A 70 -19.46 -4.40 -24.28
C VAL A 70 -18.21 -4.97 -24.95
N SER A 71 -18.36 -6.11 -25.62
CA SER A 71 -17.31 -6.78 -26.39
C SER A 71 -17.75 -7.13 -27.82
N ASP A 72 -18.97 -6.76 -28.24
CA ASP A 72 -19.35 -6.83 -29.65
C ASP A 72 -18.69 -5.67 -30.41
N ALA A 73 -17.96 -5.99 -31.48
CA ALA A 73 -17.19 -5.00 -32.22
C ALA A 73 -18.06 -3.93 -32.91
N ASN A 74 -19.32 -4.23 -33.27
CA ASN A 74 -20.25 -3.28 -33.86
C ASN A 74 -20.83 -2.36 -32.79
N GLU A 75 -21.20 -2.88 -31.63
CA GLU A 75 -21.72 -2.09 -30.51
C GLU A 75 -20.63 -1.22 -29.85
N VAL A 76 -19.38 -1.71 -29.77
CA VAL A 76 -18.20 -0.89 -29.46
C VAL A 76 -17.98 0.21 -30.51
N ARG A 77 -18.01 -0.13 -31.81
CA ARG A 77 -17.88 0.86 -32.90
C ARG A 77 -18.97 1.94 -32.81
N ARG A 78 -20.19 1.54 -32.49
CA ARG A 78 -21.35 2.43 -32.34
C ARG A 78 -21.21 3.39 -31.16
N LEU A 79 -20.74 2.91 -30.00
CA LEU A 79 -20.47 3.73 -28.82
C LEU A 79 -19.35 4.77 -29.04
N LEU A 80 -18.32 4.39 -29.80
CA LEU A 80 -17.13 5.21 -29.98
C LEU A 80 -17.20 6.15 -31.19
N PHE A 81 -17.88 5.75 -32.29
CA PHE A 81 -17.73 6.40 -33.60
C PHE A 81 -19.03 6.71 -34.37
N GLU A 82 -20.21 6.17 -34.00
CA GLU A 82 -21.45 6.40 -34.78
C GLU A 82 -22.37 7.46 -34.16
N PHE A 83 -22.36 8.67 -34.71
CA PHE A 83 -23.31 9.74 -34.35
C PHE A 83 -23.96 10.36 -35.60
N PRO A 84 -25.28 10.18 -35.81
CA PRO A 84 -25.95 10.71 -37.00
C PRO A 84 -26.15 12.23 -36.92
N THR A 85 -25.49 12.97 -37.82
CA THR A 85 -25.61 14.43 -37.93
C THR A 85 -26.95 14.84 -38.55
N LYS A 86 -28.00 14.98 -37.72
CA LYS A 86 -29.25 15.61 -38.14
C LYS A 86 -29.02 17.08 -38.50
N LYS A 87 -28.82 17.35 -39.79
CA LYS A 87 -29.07 18.66 -40.38
C LYS A 87 -30.56 18.96 -40.28
N THR A 88 -30.94 19.90 -39.42
CA THR A 88 -32.32 20.42 -39.37
C THR A 88 -32.33 21.80 -40.01
N THR A 89 -32.77 21.87 -41.27
CA THR A 89 -32.98 23.13 -41.97
C THR A 89 -34.18 23.85 -41.37
N ILE A 90 -34.00 25.07 -40.86
CA ILE A 90 -35.10 25.98 -40.51
C ILE A 90 -34.79 27.33 -41.16
N SER A 91 -35.79 27.88 -41.84
CA SER A 91 -35.75 29.17 -42.52
C SER A 91 -35.78 30.34 -41.53
N THR A 92 -35.20 31.47 -41.94
CA THR A 92 -35.32 32.74 -41.22
C THR A 92 -36.76 33.23 -41.19
N ASP A 93 -37.24 33.60 -40.01
CA ASP A 93 -38.14 34.75 -39.83
C ASP A 93 -37.96 35.30 -38.40
N SER A 94 -38.41 36.53 -38.15
CA SER A 94 -38.00 37.29 -36.95
C SER A 94 -39.13 38.08 -36.29
N GLN A 95 -39.25 38.00 -34.95
CA GLN A 95 -39.75 39.04 -34.02
C GLN A 95 -39.87 38.51 -32.57
N GLY A 96 -39.88 39.43 -31.60
CA GLY A 96 -40.50 39.23 -30.27
C GLY A 96 -39.56 38.97 -29.07
N TYR A 97 -39.81 39.68 -27.97
CA TYR A 97 -39.23 39.44 -26.64
C TYR A 97 -40.26 38.80 -25.70
N SER A 98 -39.83 37.85 -24.86
CA SER A 98 -40.28 37.70 -23.47
C SER A 98 -39.33 36.77 -22.69
N GLU A 99 -39.40 36.80 -21.36
CA GLU A 99 -38.60 35.94 -20.47
C GLU A 99 -39.22 34.53 -20.32
N ASP A 100 -38.51 33.63 -19.62
CA ASP A 100 -38.85 32.23 -19.31
C ASP A 100 -39.06 31.24 -20.48
N MET A 101 -38.03 30.43 -20.78
CA MET A 101 -38.09 28.99 -21.16
C MET A 101 -36.63 28.42 -21.24
N PRO A 102 -36.40 27.09 -21.20
CA PRO A 102 -35.06 26.52 -21.02
C PRO A 102 -34.23 26.45 -22.31
N VAL A 103 -32.94 26.82 -22.20
CA VAL A 103 -31.96 26.74 -23.29
C VAL A 103 -31.37 25.33 -23.42
N ASP A 104 -31.70 24.64 -24.51
CA ASP A 104 -31.01 23.40 -24.92
C ASP A 104 -30.06 23.68 -26.11
N ALA A 105 -28.87 23.10 -26.03
CA ALA A 105 -27.87 22.88 -27.08
C ALA A 105 -26.98 24.03 -27.63
N VAL A 106 -25.81 23.56 -28.10
CA VAL A 106 -24.77 24.19 -28.95
C VAL A 106 -23.80 25.19 -28.29
N GLY A 107 -22.51 24.99 -28.56
CA GLY A 107 -21.40 25.80 -28.04
C GLY A 107 -20.01 25.13 -28.06
N VAL A 108 -19.85 23.97 -28.72
CA VAL A 108 -18.54 23.30 -28.88
C VAL A 108 -17.83 23.92 -30.08
N VAL A 109 -16.66 24.52 -29.86
CA VAL A 109 -15.79 25.05 -30.91
C VAL A 109 -14.94 23.92 -31.48
N THR A 110 -15.32 23.39 -32.63
CA THR A 110 -14.49 22.45 -33.41
C THR A 110 -13.60 23.22 -34.37
N ASN A 111 -12.30 23.33 -34.06
CA ASN A 111 -11.32 23.83 -35.02
C ASN A 111 -11.11 22.79 -36.13
N ASN A 112 -11.75 23.01 -37.29
CA ASN A 112 -11.47 22.24 -38.50
C ASN A 112 -10.15 22.71 -39.14
N SER A 113 -9.10 21.90 -39.03
CA SER A 113 -7.99 21.88 -39.97
C SER A 113 -7.97 20.52 -40.66
N CYS A 114 -8.42 20.46 -41.91
CA CYS A 114 -8.48 19.21 -42.66
C CYS A 114 -7.06 18.68 -42.95
N GLY A 115 -6.75 17.49 -42.44
CA GLY A 115 -5.70 16.63 -42.97
C GLY A 115 -6.35 15.49 -43.77
N ASP A 116 -5.78 15.14 -44.92
CA ASP A 116 -6.32 14.09 -45.78
C ASP A 116 -6.27 12.68 -45.15
N GLY A 117 -7.15 11.81 -45.63
CA GLY A 117 -7.48 10.55 -44.98
C GLY A 117 -6.31 9.59 -44.74
N LYS A 118 -6.11 9.25 -43.47
CA LYS A 118 -5.50 8.02 -42.94
C LYS A 118 -6.09 7.74 -41.55
N ASP A 119 -5.67 6.64 -40.94
CA ASP A 119 -6.03 6.24 -39.57
C ASP A 119 -7.53 6.03 -39.35
N ALA A 120 -8.13 5.20 -40.22
CA ALA A 120 -9.28 4.42 -39.80
C ALA A 120 -8.81 3.46 -38.69
N VAL A 121 -9.06 3.83 -37.42
CA VAL A 121 -8.62 3.08 -36.24
C VAL A 121 -9.17 1.65 -36.30
N GLU A 122 -8.30 0.68 -36.55
CA GLU A 122 -8.68 -0.74 -36.52
C GLU A 122 -9.10 -1.11 -35.09
N ILE A 123 -10.33 -1.60 -34.95
CA ILE A 123 -10.81 -2.17 -33.69
C ILE A 123 -10.21 -3.57 -33.60
N GLY A 124 -9.27 -3.75 -32.68
CA GLY A 124 -8.66 -5.06 -32.44
C GLY A 124 -9.73 -6.09 -32.03
N PRO A 125 -9.59 -7.38 -32.43
CA PRO A 125 -10.67 -8.37 -32.33
C PRO A 125 -11.13 -8.73 -30.90
N ASN A 126 -10.47 -8.19 -29.86
CA ASN A 126 -10.74 -8.47 -28.44
C ASN A 126 -10.94 -7.19 -27.59
N GLU A 127 -11.22 -6.02 -28.19
CA GLU A 127 -11.43 -4.80 -27.39
C GLU A 127 -12.72 -4.83 -26.56
N ILE A 128 -12.61 -4.44 -25.29
CA ILE A 128 -13.74 -4.38 -24.34
C ILE A 128 -13.96 -2.92 -23.94
N CYS A 129 -15.22 -2.48 -23.90
CA CYS A 129 -15.61 -1.19 -23.32
C CYS A 129 -16.38 -1.40 -22.02
N VAL A 130 -15.96 -0.71 -20.94
CA VAL A 130 -16.74 -0.60 -19.70
C VAL A 130 -17.61 0.65 -19.78
N CYS A 131 -18.91 0.48 -19.73
CA CYS A 131 -19.88 1.58 -19.77
C CYS A 131 -20.49 1.80 -18.38
N LEU A 132 -20.30 2.98 -17.81
CA LEU A 132 -20.73 3.37 -16.46
C LEU A 132 -21.84 4.42 -16.54
N VAL A 133 -23.05 4.07 -16.09
CA VAL A 133 -24.25 4.93 -16.10
C VAL A 133 -24.42 5.64 -14.76
N MET A 134 -24.59 6.96 -14.81
CA MET A 134 -24.62 7.88 -13.67
C MET A 134 -25.75 8.92 -13.83
N GLU A 135 -26.11 9.63 -12.77
CA GLU A 135 -27.02 10.77 -12.87
C GLU A 135 -26.47 11.88 -13.79
N LEU A 136 -27.37 12.52 -14.56
CA LEU A 136 -27.00 13.58 -15.48
C LEU A 136 -26.98 14.93 -14.76
N CYS A 137 -25.78 15.47 -14.51
CA CYS A 137 -25.59 16.81 -13.97
C CYS A 137 -25.82 17.86 -15.07
N THR A 138 -27.01 18.43 -15.15
CA THR A 138 -27.50 19.19 -16.31
C THR A 138 -26.79 20.52 -16.56
N TYR A 139 -26.13 21.10 -15.55
CA TYR A 139 -25.39 22.36 -15.68
C TYR A 139 -23.90 22.17 -16.01
N GLY A 140 -23.42 20.93 -16.15
CA GLY A 140 -22.02 20.61 -16.44
C GLY A 140 -21.12 20.73 -15.20
N ASP A 141 -19.83 20.97 -15.44
CA ASP A 141 -18.78 21.06 -14.42
C ASP A 141 -18.40 22.51 -14.05
N LEU A 142 -17.71 22.69 -12.91
CA LEU A 142 -17.25 24.00 -12.46
C LEU A 142 -16.14 24.59 -13.35
N GLY A 143 -15.38 23.78 -14.12
CA GLY A 143 -14.41 24.27 -15.10
C GLY A 143 -15.08 25.04 -16.23
N VAL A 144 -16.22 24.56 -16.74
CA VAL A 144 -17.07 25.29 -17.68
C VAL A 144 -17.68 26.55 -17.03
N VAL A 145 -18.05 26.50 -15.75
CA VAL A 145 -18.55 27.70 -15.02
C VAL A 145 -17.46 28.77 -14.90
N ILE A 146 -16.24 28.40 -14.50
CA ILE A 146 -15.08 29.31 -14.44
C ILE A 146 -14.77 29.87 -15.83
N SER A 147 -14.75 29.02 -16.86
CA SER A 147 -14.47 29.40 -18.26
C SER A 147 -15.52 30.34 -18.87
N LYS A 148 -16.78 30.29 -18.42
CA LYS A 148 -17.82 31.27 -18.76
C LYS A 148 -17.67 32.55 -17.93
N SER A 149 -17.43 32.39 -16.63
CA SER A 149 -17.25 33.50 -15.68
C SER A 149 -16.08 34.40 -16.05
N LYS A 150 -14.94 33.83 -16.44
CA LYS A 150 -13.74 34.54 -16.91
C LYS A 150 -14.03 35.47 -18.10
N ARG A 151 -14.83 35.00 -19.06
CA ARG A 151 -15.26 35.81 -20.21
C ARG A 151 -16.20 36.95 -19.81
N SER A 152 -17.13 36.68 -18.89
CA SER A 152 -18.03 37.71 -18.34
C SER A 152 -17.28 38.75 -17.49
N PHE A 153 -16.28 38.34 -16.71
CA PHE A 153 -15.40 39.23 -15.96
C PHE A 153 -14.60 40.16 -16.88
N VAL A 154 -13.95 39.60 -17.92
CA VAL A 154 -13.22 40.41 -18.92
C VAL A 154 -14.13 41.40 -19.66
N ALA A 155 -15.41 41.06 -19.85
CA ALA A 155 -16.37 41.93 -20.53
C ALA A 155 -17.04 42.99 -19.62
N THR A 156 -16.98 42.86 -18.29
CA THR A 156 -17.75 43.71 -17.35
C THR A 156 -16.93 44.35 -16.21
N GLY A 157 -15.75 43.82 -15.90
CA GLY A 157 -14.94 44.20 -14.74
C GLY A 157 -15.44 43.64 -13.39
N PHE A 158 -16.60 42.97 -13.35
CA PHE A 158 -17.22 42.46 -12.12
C PHE A 158 -17.19 40.94 -12.06
N HIS A 159 -16.95 40.38 -10.87
CA HIS A 159 -16.92 38.93 -10.67
C HIS A 159 -18.35 38.34 -10.71
N PRO A 160 -18.70 37.47 -11.68
CA PRO A 160 -20.08 37.05 -11.90
C PRO A 160 -20.54 35.92 -10.95
N ILE A 161 -19.62 35.29 -10.21
CA ILE A 161 -19.94 34.34 -9.15
C ILE A 161 -19.88 35.11 -7.81
N SER A 162 -21.00 35.25 -7.11
CA SER A 162 -21.03 35.95 -5.82
C SER A 162 -20.42 35.10 -4.69
N GLU A 163 -19.88 35.76 -3.66
CA GLU A 163 -19.32 35.09 -2.46
C GLU A 163 -20.27 34.06 -1.87
N ARG A 164 -21.55 34.41 -1.69
CA ARG A 164 -22.58 33.48 -1.20
C ARG A 164 -22.69 32.21 -2.07
N ARG A 165 -22.47 32.29 -3.38
CA ARG A 165 -22.48 31.11 -4.27
C ARG A 165 -21.22 30.26 -4.08
N VAL A 166 -20.04 30.89 -4.00
CA VAL A 166 -18.79 30.19 -3.69
C VAL A 166 -18.92 29.46 -2.35
N VAL A 167 -19.28 30.16 -1.27
CA VAL A 167 -19.45 29.60 0.08
C VAL A 167 -20.43 28.42 0.11
N LEU A 168 -21.57 28.50 -0.62
CA LEU A 168 -22.51 27.38 -0.74
C LEU A 168 -21.90 26.16 -1.44
N TRP A 169 -21.24 26.34 -2.59
CA TRP A 169 -20.59 25.24 -3.29
C TRP A 169 -19.44 24.63 -2.48
N MET A 170 -18.61 25.45 -1.85
CA MET A 170 -17.54 25.00 -0.95
C MET A 170 -18.10 24.18 0.23
N LYS A 171 -19.22 24.62 0.83
CA LYS A 171 -19.88 23.86 1.91
C LYS A 171 -20.41 22.51 1.42
N GLN A 172 -20.99 22.46 0.22
CA GLN A 172 -21.46 21.21 -0.37
C GLN A 172 -20.29 20.25 -0.70
N CYS A 173 -19.16 20.75 -1.19
CA CYS A 173 -17.93 19.97 -1.33
C CYS A 173 -17.44 19.39 0.00
N VAL A 174 -17.37 20.23 1.05
CA VAL A 174 -16.95 19.81 2.40
C VAL A 174 -17.87 18.73 2.97
N LEU A 175 -19.18 18.87 2.81
CA LEU A 175 -20.15 17.85 3.24
C LEU A 175 -19.96 16.52 2.50
N ALA A 176 -19.66 16.54 1.19
CA ALA A 176 -19.32 15.34 0.42
C ALA A 176 -18.00 14.71 0.89
N LEU A 177 -16.92 15.49 1.05
CA LEU A 177 -15.62 14.98 1.53
C LEU A 177 -15.72 14.36 2.92
N LYS A 178 -16.45 14.98 3.85
CA LYS A 178 -16.71 14.39 5.18
C LYS A 178 -17.38 13.03 5.09
N PHE A 179 -18.29 12.82 4.12
CA PHE A 179 -18.89 11.51 3.90
C PHE A 179 -17.91 10.51 3.27
N ILE A 180 -17.12 10.93 2.28
CA ILE A 180 -16.09 10.11 1.61
C ILE A 180 -15.03 9.64 2.62
N HIS A 181 -14.49 10.55 3.43
CA HIS A 181 -13.49 10.26 4.46
C HIS A 181 -14.06 9.39 5.58
N ARG A 182 -15.31 9.61 6.03
CA ARG A 182 -16.00 8.75 7.01
C ARG A 182 -16.35 7.36 6.45
N LYS A 183 -16.44 7.21 5.13
CA LYS A 183 -16.50 5.90 4.45
C LYS A 183 -15.12 5.26 4.27
N GLY A 184 -14.05 5.91 4.74
CA GLY A 184 -12.69 5.41 4.66
C GLY A 184 -12.10 5.52 3.25
N PHE A 185 -12.47 6.53 2.45
CA PHE A 185 -11.90 6.79 1.13
C PHE A 185 -11.21 8.17 1.07
N LEU A 186 -10.27 8.34 0.13
CA LEU A 186 -9.70 9.63 -0.32
C LEU A 186 -9.99 9.83 -1.81
N HIS A 187 -10.19 11.07 -2.27
CA HIS A 187 -10.52 11.36 -3.66
C HIS A 187 -9.27 11.56 -4.55
N ARG A 188 -8.31 12.38 -4.09
CA ARG A 188 -6.98 12.60 -4.69
C ARG A 188 -6.93 13.20 -6.11
N ASP A 189 -8.05 13.62 -6.68
CA ASP A 189 -8.10 14.34 -7.98
C ASP A 189 -9.27 15.33 -8.02
N LEU A 190 -9.37 16.15 -6.97
CA LEU A 190 -10.30 17.27 -6.89
C LEU A 190 -9.81 18.41 -7.77
N LYS A 191 -10.63 18.77 -8.76
CA LYS A 191 -10.41 19.83 -9.73
C LYS A 191 -11.77 20.29 -10.28
N PRO A 192 -11.92 21.49 -10.86
CA PRO A 192 -13.23 22.01 -11.25
C PRO A 192 -13.98 21.14 -12.27
N THR A 193 -13.26 20.40 -13.13
CA THR A 193 -13.86 19.48 -14.11
C THR A 193 -14.40 18.17 -13.53
N ASN A 194 -14.06 17.83 -12.28
CA ASN A 194 -14.59 16.67 -11.55
C ASN A 194 -15.69 17.05 -10.54
N ILE A 195 -16.10 18.32 -10.52
CA ILE A 195 -17.13 18.85 -9.63
C ILE A 195 -18.27 19.39 -10.49
N PHE A 196 -19.40 18.69 -10.48
CA PHE A 196 -20.53 18.91 -11.37
C PHE A 196 -21.67 19.65 -10.67
N LEU A 197 -22.58 20.22 -11.47
CA LEU A 197 -23.77 20.93 -11.01
C LEU A 197 -25.06 20.22 -11.46
N ASP A 198 -25.91 19.88 -10.50
CA ASP A 198 -27.25 19.33 -10.75
C ASP A 198 -28.25 20.40 -11.21
N GLU A 199 -29.50 19.99 -11.46
CA GLU A 199 -30.58 20.86 -11.94
C GLU A 199 -30.92 22.02 -10.98
N GLY A 200 -30.71 21.81 -9.66
CA GLY A 200 -30.81 22.84 -8.63
C GLY A 200 -29.54 23.70 -8.48
N ARG A 201 -28.52 23.47 -9.32
CA ARG A 201 -27.17 24.06 -9.26
C ARG A 201 -26.42 23.72 -7.97
N ASN A 202 -26.70 22.57 -7.38
CA ASN A 202 -25.94 22.02 -6.26
C ASN A 202 -24.74 21.23 -6.75
N VAL A 203 -23.67 21.20 -5.95
CA VAL A 203 -22.47 20.40 -6.20
C VAL A 203 -22.76 18.90 -6.16
N LYS A 204 -22.14 18.19 -7.10
CA LYS A 204 -21.99 16.74 -7.21
C LYS A 204 -20.52 16.41 -7.49
N ILE A 205 -19.81 15.84 -6.52
CA ILE A 205 -18.42 15.37 -6.72
C ILE A 205 -18.43 14.05 -7.51
N GLY A 206 -17.59 13.91 -8.53
CA GLY A 206 -17.51 12.74 -9.41
C GLY A 206 -16.08 12.37 -9.85
N ASP A 207 -15.97 11.39 -10.75
CA ASP A 207 -14.71 10.81 -11.27
C ASP A 207 -13.81 10.19 -10.18
N PHE A 208 -14.24 9.04 -9.66
CA PHE A 208 -13.58 8.31 -8.57
C PHE A 208 -12.48 7.34 -9.05
N GLY A 209 -12.04 7.43 -10.30
CA GLY A 209 -11.04 6.52 -10.89
C GLY A 209 -9.69 6.49 -10.15
N LEU A 210 -9.33 7.55 -9.43
CA LEU A 210 -8.10 7.67 -8.63
C LEU A 210 -8.31 7.50 -7.12
N ALA A 211 -9.53 7.23 -6.68
CA ALA A 211 -9.85 7.05 -5.26
C ALA A 211 -9.19 5.79 -4.67
N VAL A 212 -8.91 5.81 -3.37
CA VAL A 212 -8.35 4.69 -2.58
C VAL A 212 -8.97 4.67 -1.20
N ALA A 213 -8.94 3.52 -0.53
CA ALA A 213 -9.28 3.47 0.88
C ALA A 213 -8.16 4.09 1.74
N VAL A 214 -8.53 4.79 2.80
CA VAL A 214 -7.62 5.33 3.82
C VAL A 214 -6.87 4.15 4.47
N GLY A 215 -5.54 4.18 4.41
CA GLY A 215 -4.67 3.09 4.88
C GLY A 215 -4.25 2.06 3.82
N MET A 216 -4.68 2.19 2.55
CA MET A 216 -4.00 1.53 1.42
C MET A 216 -2.66 2.23 1.11
N SER A 217 -1.69 1.52 0.51
CA SER A 217 -0.38 2.12 0.25
C SER A 217 -0.44 3.23 -0.81
N GLN A 218 0.38 4.25 -0.61
CA GLN A 218 0.30 5.55 -1.30
C GLN A 218 1.38 5.70 -2.39
N GLU A 219 1.88 4.58 -2.89
CA GLU A 219 3.17 4.46 -3.62
C GLU A 219 3.23 5.13 -5.00
N LYS A 220 2.10 5.63 -5.54
CA LYS A 220 2.04 6.35 -6.82
C LYS A 220 1.41 7.73 -6.64
N VAL A 221 2.16 8.78 -6.97
CA VAL A 221 1.63 10.13 -7.16
C VAL A 221 0.60 10.08 -8.28
N VAL A 222 -0.63 10.48 -7.99
CA VAL A 222 -1.73 10.50 -8.96
C VAL A 222 -2.60 11.74 -8.78
N GLY A 223 -3.37 12.06 -9.81
CA GLY A 223 -4.18 13.27 -9.88
C GLY A 223 -3.57 14.28 -10.85
N THR A 224 -4.24 15.41 -10.98
CA THR A 224 -3.91 16.45 -11.96
C THR A 224 -2.86 17.39 -11.34
N PRO A 225 -1.62 17.52 -11.88
CA PRO A 225 -0.47 18.10 -11.16
C PRO A 225 -0.59 19.52 -10.59
N LEU A 226 -1.60 20.31 -11.00
CA LEU A 226 -1.87 21.65 -10.44
C LEU A 226 -2.63 21.62 -9.10
N TYR A 227 -3.25 20.48 -8.76
CA TYR A 227 -4.16 20.30 -7.61
C TYR A 227 -3.61 19.30 -6.55
N ILE A 228 -2.48 18.64 -6.82
CA ILE A 228 -1.85 17.66 -5.91
C ILE A 228 -1.21 18.38 -4.72
N ALA A 229 -1.50 17.95 -3.48
CA ALA A 229 -0.89 18.55 -2.29
C ALA A 229 0.64 18.32 -2.22
N PRO A 230 1.44 19.23 -1.62
CA PRO A 230 2.90 19.11 -1.59
C PRO A 230 3.41 17.77 -1.07
N GLU A 231 2.86 17.27 0.04
CA GLU A 231 3.17 15.98 0.66
C GLU A 231 2.84 14.79 -0.26
N HIS A 232 1.73 14.87 -1.00
CA HIS A 232 1.32 13.85 -1.96
C HIS A 232 2.25 13.84 -3.19
N MET A 233 2.74 15.01 -3.62
CA MET A 233 3.72 15.08 -4.72
C MET A 233 5.15 14.69 -4.28
N LEU A 234 5.49 14.87 -3.00
CA LEU A 234 6.77 14.44 -2.40
C LEU A 234 6.81 12.95 -2.00
N GLN A 235 5.70 12.22 -2.18
CA GLN A 235 5.53 10.81 -1.74
C GLN A 235 5.74 10.60 -0.23
N GLU A 236 5.34 11.60 0.56
CA GLU A 236 5.28 11.54 2.02
C GLU A 236 4.01 10.77 2.46
N GLU A 237 3.92 10.38 3.73
CA GLU A 237 2.71 9.74 4.28
C GLU A 237 1.61 10.80 4.45
N TYR A 238 0.43 10.62 3.83
CA TYR A 238 -0.63 11.63 3.79
C TYR A 238 -2.03 11.11 4.17
N ASP A 239 -2.95 12.02 4.49
CA ASP A 239 -4.29 11.72 5.00
C ASP A 239 -5.39 12.47 4.22
N GLY A 240 -6.52 12.78 4.87
CA GLY A 240 -7.60 13.61 4.30
C GLY A 240 -7.19 15.05 3.95
N LYS A 241 -6.08 15.58 4.48
CA LYS A 241 -5.62 16.96 4.20
C LYS A 241 -5.18 17.16 2.74
N VAL A 242 -4.94 16.10 1.96
CA VAL A 242 -4.69 16.22 0.50
C VAL A 242 -5.92 16.69 -0.26
N ASP A 243 -7.10 16.20 0.15
CA ASP A 243 -8.38 16.61 -0.46
C ASP A 243 -8.76 18.03 0.02
N VAL A 244 -8.32 18.46 1.21
CA VAL A 244 -8.44 19.85 1.67
C VAL A 244 -7.62 20.80 0.79
N TRP A 245 -6.36 20.45 0.46
CA TRP A 245 -5.54 21.24 -0.46
C TRP A 245 -6.16 21.34 -1.85
N GLY A 246 -6.54 20.21 -2.46
CA GLY A 246 -7.16 20.20 -3.80
C GLY A 246 -8.45 21.01 -3.86
N LEU A 247 -9.28 20.94 -2.81
CA LEU A 247 -10.46 21.78 -2.65
C LEU A 247 -10.09 23.27 -2.46
N GLY A 248 -8.97 23.58 -1.81
CA GLY A 248 -8.40 24.93 -1.75
C GLY A 248 -8.01 25.46 -3.13
N VAL A 249 -7.31 24.66 -3.96
CA VAL A 249 -6.97 25.07 -5.33
C VAL A 249 -8.23 25.38 -6.16
N VAL A 250 -9.26 24.54 -6.09
CA VAL A 250 -10.58 24.78 -6.71
C VAL A 250 -11.19 26.12 -6.26
N MET A 251 -11.07 26.46 -4.98
CA MET A 251 -11.58 27.72 -4.41
C MET A 251 -10.81 28.95 -4.89
N LEU A 252 -9.50 28.85 -5.13
CA LEU A 252 -8.73 29.92 -5.77
C LEU A 252 -9.15 30.15 -7.23
N GLU A 253 -9.39 29.09 -8.00
CA GLU A 253 -9.86 29.25 -9.38
C GLU A 253 -11.29 29.83 -9.44
N LEU A 254 -12.16 29.46 -8.50
CA LEU A 254 -13.52 30.01 -8.37
C LEU A 254 -13.57 31.49 -7.96
N THR A 255 -12.50 32.04 -7.35
CA THR A 255 -12.43 33.43 -6.87
C THR A 255 -11.52 34.33 -7.72
N THR A 256 -10.55 33.76 -8.45
CA THR A 256 -9.62 34.51 -9.33
C THR A 256 -9.89 34.33 -10.83
N LEU A 257 -10.69 33.34 -11.22
CA LEU A 257 -11.00 32.96 -12.60
C LEU A 257 -9.76 32.65 -13.46
N GLN A 258 -8.69 32.22 -12.81
CA GLN A 258 -7.41 31.87 -13.41
C GLN A 258 -7.02 30.46 -12.96
N GLU A 259 -6.65 29.60 -13.90
CA GLU A 259 -5.86 28.41 -13.61
C GLU A 259 -4.54 28.87 -12.97
N GLN A 260 -4.27 28.42 -11.75
CA GLN A 260 -3.05 28.80 -11.04
C GLN A 260 -2.15 27.57 -10.88
N PRO A 261 -0.91 27.58 -11.39
CA PRO A 261 0.09 26.58 -11.04
C PRO A 261 0.63 26.87 -9.63
N ILE A 262 -0.23 26.74 -8.62
CA ILE A 262 0.09 26.99 -7.21
C ILE A 262 1.22 26.04 -6.79
N ASN A 263 1.09 24.76 -7.13
CA ASN A 263 1.99 23.70 -6.69
C ASN A 263 3.46 23.96 -7.04
N SER A 264 3.78 24.28 -8.29
CA SER A 264 5.19 24.54 -8.68
C SER A 264 5.75 25.79 -7.99
N ARG A 265 4.93 26.82 -7.77
CA ARG A 265 5.39 28.11 -7.21
C ARG A 265 5.45 28.11 -5.68
N VAL A 266 4.48 27.51 -4.99
CA VAL A 266 4.42 27.45 -3.51
C VAL A 266 5.44 26.46 -2.93
N ILE A 267 5.82 25.43 -3.70
CA ILE A 267 6.93 24.54 -3.30
C ILE A 267 8.26 25.30 -3.24
N GLU A 268 8.46 26.31 -4.09
CA GLU A 268 9.65 27.16 -4.12
C GLU A 268 9.58 28.35 -3.15
N ASN A 269 8.40 28.94 -2.89
CA ASN A 269 8.27 30.14 -2.06
C ASN A 269 6.97 30.21 -1.23
N PRO A 270 7.02 30.03 0.11
CA PRO A 270 5.86 30.16 1.00
C PRO A 270 5.17 31.54 0.99
N SER A 271 5.87 32.64 0.66
CA SER A 271 5.29 34.01 0.63
C SER A 271 4.24 34.24 -0.48
N ILE A 272 3.90 33.18 -1.23
CA ILE A 272 2.79 33.18 -2.18
C ILE A 272 1.46 32.93 -1.47
N VAL A 273 1.43 32.12 -0.42
CA VAL A 273 0.22 31.82 0.37
C VAL A 273 -0.32 33.09 1.03
N GLU A 274 0.55 33.98 1.50
CA GLU A 274 0.17 35.30 2.04
C GLU A 274 -0.47 36.23 0.99
N LYS A 275 -0.07 36.11 -0.28
CA LYS A 275 -0.60 36.92 -1.40
C LYS A 275 -1.99 36.46 -1.85
N VAL A 276 -2.39 35.23 -1.51
CA VAL A 276 -3.72 34.69 -1.85
C VAL A 276 -4.84 35.52 -1.22
N VAL A 277 -4.72 35.92 0.05
CA VAL A 277 -5.74 36.76 0.72
C VAL A 277 -5.97 38.05 -0.08
N LYS A 278 -4.88 38.71 -0.49
CA LYS A 278 -4.96 39.93 -1.29
C LYS A 278 -5.58 39.67 -2.66
N GLN A 279 -5.19 38.61 -3.37
CA GLN A 279 -5.77 38.27 -4.67
C GLN A 279 -7.29 38.04 -4.59
N VAL A 280 -7.77 37.42 -3.51
CA VAL A 280 -9.21 37.22 -3.27
C VAL A 280 -9.92 38.55 -2.96
N THR A 281 -9.34 39.43 -2.13
CA THR A 281 -9.94 40.75 -1.85
C THR A 281 -9.90 41.70 -3.03
N ASP A 282 -8.84 41.69 -3.84
CA ASP A 282 -8.70 42.50 -5.06
C ASP A 282 -9.77 42.11 -6.11
N MET A 283 -10.29 40.88 -6.06
CA MET A 283 -11.40 40.38 -6.89
C MET A 283 -12.80 40.65 -6.29
N GLY A 284 -12.89 41.34 -5.16
CA GLY A 284 -14.15 41.80 -4.54
C GLY A 284 -14.77 40.85 -3.51
N PHE A 285 -14.03 39.86 -3.02
CA PHE A 285 -14.47 38.94 -1.95
C PHE A 285 -14.02 39.39 -0.56
N SER A 286 -14.64 38.85 0.50
CA SER A 286 -14.32 39.19 1.88
C SER A 286 -12.96 38.66 2.33
N GLY A 287 -12.32 39.38 3.27
CA GLY A 287 -11.07 38.95 3.90
C GLY A 287 -11.18 37.57 4.56
N HIS A 288 -12.32 37.28 5.21
CA HIS A 288 -12.58 35.97 5.83
C HIS A 288 -12.54 34.81 4.81
N LEU A 289 -13.01 35.04 3.58
CA LEU A 289 -12.96 34.05 2.49
C LEU A 289 -11.52 33.83 2.02
N GLY A 290 -10.75 34.92 1.86
CA GLY A 290 -9.32 34.88 1.51
C GLY A 290 -8.46 34.22 2.59
N GLU A 291 -8.76 34.46 3.87
CA GLU A 291 -8.13 33.79 5.01
C GLU A 291 -8.42 32.30 5.04
N LEU A 292 -9.68 31.90 4.85
CA LEU A 292 -10.03 30.47 4.79
C LEU A 292 -9.27 29.76 3.66
N LEU A 293 -9.14 30.42 2.51
CA LEU A 293 -8.39 29.90 1.38
C LEU A 293 -6.87 29.82 1.65
N ARG A 294 -6.29 30.86 2.26
CA ARG A 294 -4.90 30.85 2.75
C ARG A 294 -4.64 29.64 3.64
N ASP A 295 -5.54 29.42 4.61
CA ASP A 295 -5.37 28.38 5.62
C ASP A 295 -5.51 26.96 5.02
N MET A 296 -6.38 26.78 4.01
CA MET A 296 -6.48 25.53 3.24
C MET A 296 -5.25 25.24 2.36
N LEU A 297 -4.42 26.26 2.08
CA LEU A 297 -3.22 26.18 1.24
C LEU A 297 -1.90 26.30 2.03
N TYR A 298 -1.91 26.03 3.34
CA TYR A 298 -0.67 25.86 4.10
C TYR A 298 0.13 24.64 3.62
N ARG A 299 1.46 24.77 3.56
CA ARG A 299 2.34 23.70 3.08
C ARG A 299 2.26 22.44 3.95
N SER A 300 2.36 22.61 5.28
CA SER A 300 2.19 21.49 6.22
C SER A 300 0.77 20.95 6.16
N PRO A 301 0.55 19.62 6.15
CA PRO A 301 -0.78 19.03 6.27
C PRO A 301 -1.44 19.39 7.61
N ASP A 302 -0.66 19.44 8.70
CA ASP A 302 -1.18 19.68 10.06
C ASP A 302 -1.76 21.09 10.23
N ASP A 303 -1.09 22.11 9.68
CA ASP A 303 -1.51 23.52 9.76
C ASP A 303 -2.81 23.82 8.98
N ARG A 304 -3.26 22.93 8.10
CA ARG A 304 -4.53 23.09 7.37
C ARG A 304 -5.73 22.79 8.27
N PRO A 305 -6.82 23.59 8.21
CA PRO A 305 -8.02 23.36 9.01
C PRO A 305 -8.69 22.02 8.69
N SER A 306 -9.43 21.45 9.65
CA SER A 306 -10.22 20.23 9.41
C SER A 306 -11.49 20.54 8.61
N LEU A 307 -12.12 19.50 8.03
CA LEU A 307 -13.42 19.65 7.37
C LEU A 307 -14.56 20.04 8.33
N GLU A 308 -14.35 19.90 9.65
CA GLU A 308 -15.21 20.41 10.71
C GLU A 308 -15.05 21.93 10.83
N ASP A 309 -13.81 22.43 10.91
CA ASP A 309 -13.49 23.87 11.01
C ASP A 309 -13.86 24.65 9.76
N ILE A 310 -13.58 24.10 8.58
CA ILE A 310 -13.94 24.69 7.28
C ILE A 310 -15.47 24.83 7.19
N SER A 311 -16.24 23.81 7.59
CA SER A 311 -17.70 23.92 7.62
C SER A 311 -18.15 25.02 8.57
N CYS A 312 -17.58 25.10 9.78
CA CYS A 312 -17.94 26.11 10.78
C CYS A 312 -17.68 27.54 10.27
N ARG A 313 -16.55 27.79 9.59
CA ARG A 313 -16.22 29.09 9.00
C ARG A 313 -17.15 29.45 7.84
N LEU A 314 -17.46 28.50 6.96
CA LEU A 314 -18.42 28.70 5.87
C LEU A 314 -19.85 28.95 6.40
N ASP A 315 -20.24 28.28 7.49
CA ASP A 315 -21.52 28.50 8.17
C ASP A 315 -21.60 29.91 8.78
N ALA A 316 -20.54 30.39 9.44
CA ALA A 316 -20.46 31.77 9.94
C ALA A 316 -20.59 32.82 8.82
N MET A 317 -19.95 32.59 7.67
CA MET A 317 -20.08 33.45 6.48
C MET A 317 -21.53 33.49 5.97
N LEU A 318 -22.21 32.34 5.88
CA LEU A 318 -23.61 32.28 5.47
C LEU A 318 -24.54 33.00 6.46
N SER A 319 -24.29 32.87 7.77
CA SER A 319 -25.06 33.57 8.80
C SER A 319 -24.86 35.09 8.79
N ALA A 320 -23.64 35.57 8.56
CA ALA A 320 -23.36 37.01 8.48
C ALA A 320 -24.13 37.69 7.32
N VAL A 321 -24.22 37.02 6.16
CA VAL A 321 -24.97 37.50 4.98
C VAL A 321 -26.50 37.53 5.21
N VAL A 322 -27.03 36.83 6.22
CA VAL A 322 -28.44 36.96 6.62
C VAL A 322 -28.68 38.22 7.45
N GLN A 323 -27.71 38.61 8.29
CA GLN A 323 -27.85 39.79 9.16
C GLN A 323 -27.75 41.12 8.40
N SER A 324 -27.00 41.18 7.29
CA SER A 324 -26.86 42.40 6.48
C SER A 324 -28.13 42.85 5.77
N ASN A 325 -29.13 41.97 5.62
CA ASN A 325 -30.35 42.23 4.86
C ASN A 325 -31.61 42.32 5.75
N GLY A 326 -31.43 42.49 7.07
CA GLY A 326 -32.53 42.60 8.04
C GLY A 326 -33.15 44.01 8.07
N ILE A 327 -34.46 44.09 7.81
CA ILE A 327 -35.25 45.34 7.91
C ILE A 327 -35.44 45.76 9.39
N THR A 328 -35.59 47.05 9.63
CA THR A 328 -35.51 47.69 10.96
C THR A 328 -36.84 47.75 11.75
N THR A 329 -36.70 48.03 13.06
CA THR A 329 -37.74 48.47 14.05
C THR A 329 -38.65 47.39 14.70
N PRO A 330 -39.16 47.61 15.94
CA PRO A 330 -38.59 48.39 17.05
C PRO A 330 -38.71 47.79 18.48
N SER A 331 -37.89 48.35 19.39
CA SER A 331 -38.07 48.47 20.85
C SER A 331 -37.81 47.26 21.79
N ALA A 332 -37.37 47.60 23.01
CA ALA A 332 -37.07 46.71 24.15
C ALA A 332 -37.93 47.13 25.36
N PRO A 333 -37.77 46.58 26.59
CA PRO A 333 -36.75 47.16 27.49
C PRO A 333 -36.22 46.26 28.66
N ARG A 334 -35.23 46.81 29.41
CA ARG A 334 -34.76 46.47 30.79
C ARG A 334 -33.83 45.25 30.97
N CYS A 335 -32.84 45.26 31.89
CA CYS A 335 -32.10 46.35 32.56
C CYS A 335 -30.71 45.83 33.05
N ALA A 336 -29.91 46.64 33.74
CA ALA A 336 -28.50 46.35 34.04
C ALA A 336 -28.22 45.89 35.49
N THR A 337 -27.24 44.96 35.64
CA THR A 337 -26.15 44.83 36.68
C THR A 337 -26.51 44.97 38.19
N PRO A 338 -25.59 44.77 39.19
CA PRO A 338 -24.19 44.34 39.17
C PRO A 338 -23.86 43.13 40.12
N SER A 339 -22.57 42.97 40.44
CA SER A 339 -21.92 41.96 41.29
C SER A 339 -22.21 42.02 42.81
N SER A 340 -22.16 40.88 43.52
CA SER A 340 -21.40 40.73 44.79
C SER A 340 -21.22 39.26 45.26
N LEU A 341 -20.39 39.10 46.29
CA LEU A 341 -19.74 37.91 46.86
C LEU A 341 -20.61 36.83 47.57
N ALA A 342 -20.20 35.57 47.36
CA ALA A 342 -19.84 34.55 48.37
C ALA A 342 -20.87 33.71 49.18
N ALA A 343 -20.34 32.53 49.57
CA ALA A 343 -20.70 31.61 50.67
C ALA A 343 -22.01 30.78 50.61
N LEU A 344 -21.83 29.45 50.45
CA LEU A 344 -22.40 28.43 51.35
C LEU A 344 -21.76 27.03 51.13
N LEU A 345 -20.88 26.63 52.07
CA LEU A 345 -20.58 25.27 52.58
C LEU A 345 -20.64 24.05 51.62
N SER A 346 -19.50 23.43 51.29
CA SER A 346 -18.92 22.20 51.94
C SER A 346 -19.36 20.86 51.29
N ASN A 347 -18.55 19.82 51.06
CA ASN A 347 -17.13 19.49 51.30
C ASN A 347 -16.49 19.00 49.96
N GLY A 348 -15.17 19.01 49.69
CA GLY A 348 -14.09 18.23 50.32
C GLY A 348 -13.95 16.83 49.66
N CYS A 349 -12.80 16.20 49.43
CA CYS A 349 -11.39 16.41 49.82
C CYS A 349 -10.49 15.46 48.96
N ASP A 350 -9.25 15.72 48.51
CA ASP A 350 -8.40 16.93 48.45
C ASP A 350 -7.74 16.99 47.02
N THR A 351 -6.44 17.19 46.68
CA THR A 351 -5.11 17.27 47.35
C THR A 351 -4.23 18.38 46.72
N GLU A 352 -3.05 18.64 47.31
CA GLU A 352 -2.14 19.76 46.98
C GLU A 352 -1.03 19.36 45.96
N HIS A 353 -0.49 20.18 45.04
CA HIS A 353 -0.06 21.60 44.92
C HIS A 353 1.48 21.77 44.97
N MET A 354 2.05 22.44 43.97
CA MET A 354 3.41 23.00 44.01
C MET A 354 3.38 24.46 44.48
N ALA A 355 4.47 24.96 45.08
CA ALA A 355 5.11 26.24 44.70
C ALA A 355 6.45 26.48 45.44
N SER A 356 7.32 27.28 44.85
CA SER A 356 8.43 27.99 45.52
C SER A 356 7.97 29.39 46.00
N PRO A 357 8.85 30.28 46.51
CA PRO A 357 9.28 31.38 45.63
C PRO A 357 10.66 32.06 45.88
N THR A 358 11.13 32.74 44.82
CA THR A 358 11.90 34.02 44.77
C THR A 358 13.37 34.19 45.21
N ASN A 359 14.19 34.56 44.19
CA ASN A 359 15.13 35.70 44.08
C ASN A 359 16.32 35.91 45.05
N PHE A 360 17.55 35.95 44.50
CA PHE A 360 18.27 37.22 44.19
C PHE A 360 19.53 37.04 43.30
N ASN A 361 20.06 38.15 42.77
CA ASN A 361 21.21 38.41 41.87
C ASN A 361 22.46 37.49 41.89
N GLY A 362 23.24 37.45 40.78
CA GLY A 362 24.72 37.44 40.89
C GLY A 362 25.62 36.80 39.79
N VAL A 363 25.89 37.52 38.69
CA VAL A 363 27.21 37.78 38.04
C VAL A 363 28.42 36.80 38.18
N GLN A 364 29.08 36.50 37.03
CA GLN A 364 30.45 35.94 36.85
C GLN A 364 30.75 34.50 37.38
N SER A 365 31.94 33.92 37.20
CA SER A 365 32.67 33.55 35.95
C SER A 365 33.86 32.61 36.26
N CYS A 366 34.42 31.94 35.24
CA CYS A 366 35.80 31.40 35.18
C CYS A 366 36.32 30.30 36.17
N LYS A 367 36.51 29.09 35.58
CA LYS A 367 37.82 28.39 35.40
C LYS A 367 38.52 27.60 36.53
N LYS A 368 39.25 26.54 36.07
CA LYS A 368 40.43 25.85 36.68
C LYS A 368 40.16 24.96 37.91
N ASP A 369 40.94 23.91 38.21
CA ASP A 369 41.97 23.13 37.47
C ASP A 369 42.28 21.79 38.18
N SER A 370 42.68 20.74 37.43
CA SER A 370 43.65 19.69 37.85
C SER A 370 43.24 18.72 39.01
N GLU A 371 43.87 17.57 39.33
CA GLU A 371 44.91 16.73 38.68
C GLU A 371 44.99 15.31 39.32
N LYS A 372 45.72 14.37 38.68
CA LYS A 372 46.42 13.15 39.21
C LYS A 372 45.59 12.05 39.95
N ALA A 373 45.69 10.72 39.76
CA ALA A 373 46.46 9.75 38.93
C ALA A 373 47.53 8.85 39.63
N SER A 374 47.17 7.56 39.90
CA SER A 374 48.08 6.40 40.11
C SER A 374 47.27 5.09 39.97
N ARG A 375 47.58 4.03 39.19
CA ARG A 375 48.80 3.29 38.76
C ARG A 375 49.05 1.96 39.51
N SER A 376 48.60 0.83 38.95
CA SER A 376 49.39 -0.42 38.69
C SER A 376 48.45 -1.50 38.09
N ARG A 377 48.68 -2.09 36.91
CA ARG A 377 49.75 -3.03 36.47
C ARG A 377 49.72 -4.43 37.12
N ARG A 378 49.33 -5.44 36.33
CA ARG A 378 50.02 -6.75 36.19
C ARG A 378 49.93 -7.21 34.72
N SER A 379 50.82 -8.09 34.30
CA SER A 379 51.06 -8.45 32.89
C SER A 379 51.80 -9.79 32.77
N CYS A 380 51.51 -10.59 31.74
CA CYS A 380 52.34 -11.63 31.07
C CYS A 380 51.43 -12.47 30.13
N SER A 381 51.92 -13.14 29.08
CA SER A 381 53.20 -13.03 28.36
C SER A 381 53.16 -13.77 27.01
N SER A 382 53.57 -13.09 25.95
CA SER A 382 54.38 -13.54 24.78
C SER A 382 54.40 -15.01 24.32
N LEU A 383 54.39 -15.18 22.99
CA LEU A 383 55.38 -16.01 22.29
C LEU A 383 55.62 -15.46 20.87
N GLU A 384 56.88 -15.44 20.43
CA GLU A 384 57.35 -14.80 19.19
C GLU A 384 57.79 -15.83 18.15
N ARG A 385 57.94 -15.41 16.88
CA ARG A 385 59.03 -15.86 15.98
C ARG A 385 59.17 -15.02 14.71
N THR A 386 60.33 -14.38 14.59
CA THR A 386 61.01 -13.94 13.35
C THR A 386 62.12 -14.99 13.04
N PRO A 387 62.98 -14.91 11.98
CA PRO A 387 63.22 -13.81 11.04
C PRO A 387 63.35 -14.20 9.54
N TYR A 388 63.47 -13.20 8.66
CA TYR A 388 64.66 -12.91 7.83
C TYR A 388 64.44 -11.64 6.98
N SER A 389 65.53 -11.03 6.50
CA SER A 389 65.55 -9.82 5.66
C SER A 389 65.98 -10.16 4.22
N VAL A 390 65.63 -9.30 3.24
CA VAL A 390 66.51 -8.85 2.11
C VAL A 390 65.76 -7.98 1.07
N THR A 391 66.38 -6.86 0.68
CA THR A 391 66.14 -5.95 -0.49
C THR A 391 64.76 -5.38 -0.84
N CYS A 392 64.76 -4.12 -1.25
CA CYS A 392 63.68 -3.47 -1.97
C CYS A 392 63.71 -3.80 -3.48
N SER A 393 62.57 -4.14 -4.06
CA SER A 393 62.23 -3.77 -5.45
C SER A 393 60.70 -3.63 -5.57
N GLY A 394 60.22 -2.71 -6.40
CA GLY A 394 58.81 -2.31 -6.41
C GLY A 394 57.91 -3.25 -7.22
N ARG A 395 56.86 -3.78 -6.59
CA ARG A 395 55.63 -4.29 -7.24
C ARG A 395 54.49 -4.33 -6.24
N SER A 396 53.30 -3.83 -6.62
CA SER A 396 52.10 -3.91 -5.77
C SER A 396 51.41 -5.25 -5.96
N THR A 397 51.53 -6.15 -4.98
CA THR A 397 50.87 -7.46 -4.98
C THR A 397 50.34 -7.82 -3.59
N ARG A 398 49.41 -7.00 -3.06
CA ARG A 398 48.69 -7.37 -1.83
C ARG A 398 47.73 -8.54 -2.10
N THR A 399 48.09 -9.73 -1.65
CA THR A 399 47.26 -10.93 -1.77
C THR A 399 46.07 -10.91 -0.80
N HIS A 400 44.99 -10.25 -1.20
CA HIS A 400 43.70 -10.33 -0.52
C HIS A 400 42.93 -11.59 -0.98
N TRP A 401 42.36 -12.34 -0.02
CA TRP A 401 41.68 -13.62 -0.29
C TRP A 401 40.25 -13.46 -0.84
N LEU A 402 40.08 -12.69 -1.94
CA LEU A 402 38.82 -12.63 -2.70
C LEU A 402 38.69 -13.87 -3.60
N ARG A 403 38.09 -14.93 -3.06
CA ARG A 403 37.73 -16.15 -3.79
C ARG A 403 36.42 -15.94 -4.53
N ASP A 404 36.51 -15.35 -5.72
CA ASP A 404 35.39 -15.26 -6.67
C ASP A 404 35.11 -16.67 -7.21
N GLU A 405 34.25 -17.43 -6.53
CA GLU A 405 33.88 -18.79 -6.95
C GLU A 405 33.00 -18.74 -8.22
N SER A 406 33.66 -18.94 -9.36
CA SER A 406 33.04 -19.11 -10.66
C SER A 406 32.32 -20.47 -10.75
N GLY A 407 31.19 -20.49 -11.47
CA GLY A 407 30.58 -21.76 -11.90
C GLY A 407 30.01 -22.66 -10.80
N SER A 408 28.98 -22.20 -10.08
CA SER A 408 28.05 -23.12 -9.41
C SER A 408 26.62 -22.63 -9.55
N ALA A 409 26.00 -23.02 -10.68
CA ALA A 409 24.55 -22.97 -10.84
C ALA A 409 23.87 -23.76 -9.71
N MET A 410 22.69 -23.31 -9.29
CA MET A 410 21.94 -23.90 -8.17
C MET A 410 21.31 -25.26 -8.55
N ARG A 411 22.14 -26.28 -8.78
CA ARG A 411 21.68 -27.67 -8.80
C ARG A 411 21.18 -28.02 -7.40
N LEU A 412 19.91 -28.39 -7.29
CA LEU A 412 19.42 -29.16 -6.14
C LEU A 412 20.20 -30.47 -6.09
N VAL A 413 21.20 -30.56 -5.21
CA VAL A 413 21.94 -31.81 -5.02
C VAL A 413 21.02 -32.79 -4.30
N LYS A 414 20.63 -33.86 -5.00
CA LYS A 414 19.99 -35.05 -4.40
C LYS A 414 20.96 -35.71 -3.42
N TRP A 415 21.02 -35.20 -2.18
CA TRP A 415 21.81 -35.82 -1.13
C TRP A 415 21.10 -37.09 -0.63
N ARG A 416 21.67 -38.24 -1.00
CA ARG A 416 21.46 -39.50 -0.27
C ARG A 416 21.93 -39.29 1.18
N ALA A 417 21.17 -39.82 2.13
CA ALA A 417 21.55 -39.74 3.54
C ALA A 417 22.83 -40.55 3.80
N SER A 418 23.88 -39.88 4.28
CA SER A 418 25.01 -40.53 4.96
C SER A 418 24.65 -40.74 6.42
N SER A 419 24.71 -41.99 6.88
CA SER A 419 24.42 -42.37 8.25
C SER A 419 25.58 -42.04 9.20
N ALA A 420 25.25 -41.46 10.36
CA ALA A 420 26.14 -41.42 11.52
C ALA A 420 25.33 -41.78 12.78
N SER A 421 25.80 -42.77 13.53
CA SER A 421 25.35 -43.06 14.90
C SER A 421 25.91 -41.96 15.83
N SER A 422 25.39 -41.66 17.02
CA SER A 422 24.81 -42.47 18.10
C SER A 422 24.10 -41.50 19.09
N THR A 423 23.53 -41.83 20.26
CA THR A 423 23.56 -42.98 21.18
C THR A 423 22.15 -43.35 21.66
N SER A 424 22.01 -44.38 22.52
CA SER A 424 20.71 -44.94 22.93
C SER A 424 20.51 -45.05 24.45
N SER A 425 19.25 -44.82 24.84
CA SER A 425 18.62 -45.30 26.08
C SER A 425 17.13 -45.48 25.75
N ARG A 426 16.56 -46.70 25.71
CA ARG A 426 16.12 -47.51 26.87
C ARG A 426 15.39 -46.63 27.90
N PHE A 427 14.13 -46.89 28.28
CA PHE A 427 13.48 -48.19 28.48
C PHE A 427 11.95 -48.22 28.23
N LEU A 428 11.45 -49.45 28.03
CA LEU A 428 10.13 -50.00 28.39
C LEU A 428 8.84 -49.56 27.66
N THR A 429 7.98 -50.58 27.45
CA THR A 429 6.57 -50.50 27.04
C THR A 429 5.69 -51.00 28.19
N PRO A 430 4.36 -50.76 28.13
CA PRO A 430 3.42 -51.87 27.88
C PRO A 430 2.56 -51.59 26.63
N ARG A 431 2.43 -52.51 25.67
CA ARG A 431 1.56 -53.71 25.62
C ARG A 431 0.05 -53.41 25.39
N ARG A 432 -0.38 -53.80 24.19
CA ARG A 432 -1.74 -54.10 23.69
C ARG A 432 -2.80 -54.45 24.75
N ILE A 433 -4.04 -54.05 24.45
CA ILE A 433 -5.17 -54.98 24.35
C ILE A 433 -5.72 -54.89 22.92
N SER A 434 -6.28 -55.98 22.40
CA SER A 434 -6.83 -56.09 21.05
C SER A 434 -8.07 -57.01 21.04
N CYS A 435 -9.19 -56.53 20.50
CA CYS A 435 -10.34 -57.30 20.00
C CYS A 435 -11.32 -56.30 19.35
N GLY A 436 -12.05 -56.62 18.27
CA GLY A 436 -11.99 -57.82 17.42
C GLY A 436 -12.94 -57.68 16.23
N ASP A 437 -12.76 -58.49 15.19
CA ASP A 437 -13.56 -58.43 13.95
C ASP A 437 -15.02 -58.84 14.11
N ARG A 438 -15.88 -58.30 13.24
CA ARG A 438 -16.83 -59.13 12.47
C ARG A 438 -17.37 -58.40 11.23
N SER A 439 -17.61 -59.20 10.19
CA SER A 439 -18.43 -58.95 8.99
C SER A 439 -19.76 -58.24 9.32
N GLY A 440 -20.33 -57.37 8.47
CA GLY A 440 -20.03 -57.08 7.07
C GLY A 440 -21.05 -57.72 6.11
N LEU A 441 -21.78 -56.90 5.35
CA LEU A 441 -22.68 -57.27 4.24
C LEU A 441 -23.06 -56.01 3.44
N SER A 442 -23.15 -56.11 2.12
CA SER A 442 -23.82 -55.14 1.24
C SER A 442 -25.18 -55.72 0.80
N PRO A 443 -26.17 -54.87 0.47
CA PRO A 443 -26.31 -54.49 -0.94
C PRO A 443 -26.78 -53.04 -1.18
N SER A 444 -26.76 -52.65 -2.45
CA SER A 444 -27.44 -51.47 -3.03
C SER A 444 -28.43 -51.96 -4.12
N PRO A 445 -29.21 -51.10 -4.80
CA PRO A 445 -29.51 -49.68 -4.56
C PRO A 445 -31.03 -49.38 -4.51
N HIS A 446 -31.45 -48.36 -3.74
CA HIS A 446 -32.78 -47.76 -3.92
C HIS A 446 -32.75 -46.22 -3.83
N ILE A 447 -33.56 -45.58 -4.68
CA ILE A 447 -33.64 -44.12 -4.85
C ILE A 447 -34.68 -43.58 -3.87
N VAL A 448 -34.24 -42.81 -2.86
CA VAL A 448 -35.13 -41.91 -2.10
C VAL A 448 -34.40 -40.62 -1.73
N THR A 449 -34.94 -39.50 -2.21
CA THR A 449 -34.82 -38.16 -1.63
C THR A 449 -36.23 -37.57 -1.50
N PRO A 450 -36.49 -36.59 -0.62
CA PRO A 450 -35.55 -35.89 0.27
C PRO A 450 -35.76 -36.20 1.76
N LEU A 451 -34.69 -36.09 2.57
CA LEU A 451 -34.77 -36.20 4.03
C LEU A 451 -34.50 -34.82 4.68
N PHE A 452 -35.35 -33.84 4.36
CA PHE A 452 -35.15 -32.43 4.75
C PHE A 452 -35.97 -31.98 5.98
N ASP A 453 -37.03 -32.70 6.36
CA ASP A 453 -37.96 -32.26 7.42
C ASP A 453 -37.59 -32.69 8.86
N PHE A 454 -36.71 -33.68 9.05
CA PHE A 454 -36.57 -34.31 10.38
C PHE A 454 -35.77 -33.51 11.42
N PHE A 455 -35.05 -32.45 11.01
CA PHE A 455 -34.38 -31.53 11.95
C PHE A 455 -35.21 -30.27 12.27
N ALA A 456 -36.39 -30.08 11.67
CA ALA A 456 -37.25 -28.91 11.90
C ALA A 456 -37.98 -28.90 13.25
N ARG A 457 -37.82 -29.93 14.09
CA ARG A 457 -38.55 -30.11 15.37
C ARG A 457 -37.62 -30.40 16.55
N GLY A 458 -36.60 -29.54 16.76
CA GLY A 458 -35.67 -29.70 17.89
C GLY A 458 -35.05 -28.42 18.48
N ALA A 459 -35.01 -27.30 17.73
CA ALA A 459 -34.32 -26.08 18.17
C ALA A 459 -35.07 -24.81 17.75
N GLY A 460 -36.26 -24.57 18.31
CA GLY A 460 -37.05 -23.35 18.12
C GLY A 460 -36.47 -22.08 18.77
N ARG A 461 -35.15 -21.85 18.68
CA ARG A 461 -34.54 -20.55 19.04
C ARG A 461 -34.70 -19.60 17.87
N ASN A 462 -35.43 -18.50 18.07
CA ASN A 462 -35.30 -17.31 17.23
C ASN A 462 -33.87 -16.78 17.36
N ILE A 463 -33.00 -17.07 16.40
CA ILE A 463 -31.64 -16.51 16.32
C ILE A 463 -31.76 -15.04 15.90
N LYS A 464 -32.06 -14.18 16.88
CA LYS A 464 -32.00 -12.71 16.75
C LYS A 464 -30.57 -12.18 16.90
N ASP A 465 -29.70 -12.94 17.56
CA ASP A 465 -28.27 -12.65 17.67
C ASP A 465 -27.59 -12.88 16.30
N THR A 466 -26.82 -11.91 15.82
CA THR A 466 -25.94 -12.06 14.63
C THR A 466 -24.73 -12.98 14.89
N THR A 467 -24.72 -13.69 16.02
CA THR A 467 -23.58 -14.37 16.61
C THR A 467 -23.99 -15.75 17.13
N ILE A 468 -23.38 -16.79 16.59
CA ILE A 468 -23.56 -18.18 17.03
C ILE A 468 -22.42 -18.58 17.97
N ARG A 469 -22.70 -19.35 19.03
CA ARG A 469 -21.69 -19.80 20.00
C ARG A 469 -21.53 -21.33 19.94
N VAL A 470 -20.30 -21.81 19.74
CA VAL A 470 -19.92 -23.24 19.83
C VAL A 470 -19.25 -23.46 21.19
N PRO A 471 -19.58 -24.51 21.97
CA PRO A 471 -20.53 -25.60 21.67
C PRO A 471 -22.02 -25.30 22.03
N ARG A 472 -22.32 -24.12 22.60
CA ARG A 472 -23.63 -23.78 23.22
C ARG A 472 -24.87 -23.86 22.31
N ASP A 473 -24.73 -23.46 21.05
CA ASP A 473 -25.82 -23.38 20.07
C ASP A 473 -25.70 -24.48 18.99
N TYR A 474 -24.47 -24.90 18.68
CA TYR A 474 -24.15 -26.06 17.83
C TYR A 474 -22.95 -26.82 18.43
N PRO A 475 -22.95 -28.16 18.43
CA PRO A 475 -21.96 -28.96 19.16
C PRO A 475 -20.54 -28.90 18.56
N THR A 476 -20.39 -28.53 17.28
CA THR A 476 -19.09 -28.45 16.60
C THR A 476 -19.01 -27.24 15.67
N LEU A 477 -17.80 -26.76 15.39
CA LEU A 477 -17.58 -25.70 14.40
C LEU A 477 -18.07 -26.11 13.00
N GLN A 478 -17.92 -27.38 12.63
CA GLN A 478 -18.39 -27.90 11.34
C GLN A 478 -19.92 -27.89 11.22
N THR A 479 -20.65 -28.21 12.30
CA THR A 479 -22.12 -28.14 12.31
C THR A 479 -22.63 -26.71 12.35
N ALA A 480 -21.95 -25.79 13.05
CA ALA A 480 -22.23 -24.36 12.99
C ALA A 480 -22.02 -23.80 11.56
N LEU A 481 -20.87 -24.07 10.94
CA LEU A 481 -20.57 -23.64 9.57
C LEU A 481 -21.58 -24.17 8.56
N GLN A 482 -22.00 -25.44 8.68
CA GLN A 482 -23.00 -26.02 7.79
C GLN A 482 -24.40 -25.41 8.00
N ALA A 483 -24.79 -25.07 9.23
CA ALA A 483 -26.07 -24.44 9.53
C ALA A 483 -26.14 -22.94 9.16
N VAL A 484 -24.99 -22.27 9.08
CA VAL A 484 -24.86 -20.85 8.71
C VAL A 484 -25.00 -20.62 7.19
N LYS A 485 -24.97 -21.67 6.38
CA LYS A 485 -25.09 -21.57 4.92
C LYS A 485 -26.47 -21.03 4.53
N GLY A 486 -26.48 -19.92 3.80
CA GLY A 486 -27.69 -19.16 3.46
C GLY A 486 -28.22 -18.22 4.57
N LEU A 487 -27.68 -18.24 5.79
CA LEU A 487 -28.11 -17.36 6.89
C LEU A 487 -27.39 -15.99 6.85
N SER A 488 -27.72 -15.18 5.84
CA SER A 488 -27.08 -13.88 5.53
C SER A 488 -27.08 -12.81 6.63
N HIS A 489 -27.78 -13.04 7.74
CA HIS A 489 -27.81 -12.18 8.93
C HIS A 489 -26.73 -12.55 9.97
N VAL A 490 -26.18 -13.77 9.92
CA VAL A 490 -25.09 -14.19 10.82
C VAL A 490 -23.79 -13.54 10.38
N ARG A 491 -23.07 -12.92 11.32
CA ARG A 491 -21.77 -12.27 11.09
C ARG A 491 -20.64 -12.83 11.96
N ASN A 492 -20.95 -13.49 13.08
CA ASN A 492 -19.95 -14.09 13.95
C ASN A 492 -20.25 -15.56 14.26
N ILE A 493 -19.22 -16.40 14.25
CA ILE A 493 -19.18 -17.68 14.94
C ILE A 493 -18.11 -17.59 16.03
N VAL A 494 -18.52 -17.70 17.29
CA VAL A 494 -17.64 -17.64 18.45
C VAL A 494 -17.43 -19.05 18.99
N VAL A 495 -16.18 -19.51 18.99
CA VAL A 495 -15.78 -20.81 19.53
C VAL A 495 -15.22 -20.62 20.93
N LYS A 496 -15.89 -21.23 21.91
CA LYS A 496 -15.50 -21.24 23.33
C LYS A 496 -14.93 -22.60 23.71
N GLU A 497 -14.26 -22.62 24.86
CA GLU A 497 -13.62 -23.80 25.45
C GLU A 497 -12.42 -24.30 24.63
N ALA A 498 -11.57 -25.14 25.23
CA ALA A 498 -10.34 -25.66 24.61
C ALA A 498 -10.63 -26.75 23.56
N ALA A 499 -11.52 -26.46 22.62
CA ALA A 499 -11.96 -27.38 21.58
C ALA A 499 -10.80 -27.73 20.62
N VAL A 500 -10.69 -29.00 20.26
CA VAL A 500 -9.73 -29.52 19.28
C VAL A 500 -10.48 -30.05 18.07
N PHE A 501 -10.28 -29.42 16.92
CA PHE A 501 -10.86 -29.82 15.64
C PHE A 501 -9.80 -30.58 14.82
N THR A 502 -10.07 -31.85 14.53
CA THR A 502 -9.17 -32.73 13.76
C THR A 502 -9.48 -32.79 12.27
N ASP A 503 -10.66 -32.31 11.86
CA ASP A 503 -11.12 -32.28 10.48
C ASP A 503 -10.68 -30.98 9.77
N PRO A 504 -10.33 -31.02 8.47
CA PRO A 504 -10.02 -29.82 7.70
C PRO A 504 -11.21 -28.85 7.62
N LEU A 505 -10.98 -27.58 7.99
CA LEU A 505 -11.98 -26.52 7.81
C LEU A 505 -11.96 -26.02 6.36
N VAL A 506 -13.06 -26.23 5.64
CA VAL A 506 -13.25 -25.75 4.26
C VAL A 506 -14.23 -24.58 4.27
N LEU A 507 -13.80 -23.42 3.79
CA LEU A 507 -14.57 -22.18 3.78
C LEU A 507 -14.80 -21.72 2.34
N GLY A 508 -16.04 -21.37 1.99
CA GLY A 508 -16.44 -21.08 0.61
C GLY A 508 -17.51 -20.00 0.50
N ALA A 509 -17.98 -19.78 -0.74
CA ALA A 509 -19.00 -18.78 -1.08
C ALA A 509 -20.44 -19.17 -0.64
N ASP A 510 -20.61 -20.33 0.00
CA ASP A 510 -21.84 -20.73 0.68
C ASP A 510 -21.98 -20.13 2.10
N LEU A 511 -20.90 -19.55 2.64
CA LEU A 511 -20.88 -18.79 3.89
C LEU A 511 -21.28 -17.32 3.68
N PRO A 512 -21.94 -16.65 4.65
CA PRO A 512 -22.25 -15.23 4.59
C PRO A 512 -21.02 -14.33 4.41
N ASP A 513 -21.19 -13.24 3.66
CA ASP A 513 -20.15 -12.22 3.52
C ASP A 513 -19.71 -11.62 4.87
N SER A 514 -18.41 -11.41 5.01
CA SER A 514 -17.78 -10.83 6.20
C SER A 514 -18.03 -11.65 7.48
N LEU A 515 -18.17 -12.98 7.36
CA LEU A 515 -18.25 -13.88 8.50
C LEU A 515 -16.93 -13.87 9.29
N SER A 516 -17.00 -13.60 10.60
CA SER A 516 -15.88 -13.66 11.52
C SER A 516 -15.95 -14.95 12.36
N ILE A 517 -14.93 -15.80 12.26
CA ILE A 517 -14.77 -17.02 13.05
C ILE A 517 -13.74 -16.69 14.13
N ILE A 518 -14.19 -16.61 15.39
CA ILE A 518 -13.42 -16.05 16.51
C ILE A 518 -13.26 -17.11 17.60
N GLY A 519 -12.03 -17.42 17.96
CA GLY A 519 -11.72 -18.12 19.20
C GLY A 519 -11.78 -17.18 20.42
N GLU A 520 -12.33 -17.67 21.52
CA GLU A 520 -12.12 -17.10 22.86
C GLU A 520 -11.06 -17.91 23.64
N ASP A 521 -10.52 -17.34 24.70
CA ASP A 521 -9.62 -18.07 25.60
C ASP A 521 -10.37 -19.10 26.48
N PRO A 522 -9.79 -20.29 26.73
CA PRO A 522 -8.50 -20.78 26.22
C PRO A 522 -8.57 -21.16 24.73
N LEU A 523 -7.61 -20.64 23.94
CA LEU A 523 -7.68 -20.65 22.48
C LEU A 523 -8.00 -22.03 21.85
N PRO A 524 -9.00 -22.13 20.96
CA PRO A 524 -9.33 -23.35 20.23
C PRO A 524 -8.21 -23.77 19.26
N ILE A 525 -8.09 -25.09 19.06
CA ILE A 525 -7.04 -25.73 18.27
C ILE A 525 -7.65 -26.38 17.02
N VAL A 526 -7.09 -26.12 15.85
CA VAL A 526 -7.33 -26.88 14.61
C VAL A 526 -6.06 -27.71 14.35
N GLU A 527 -6.10 -29.02 14.58
CA GLU A 527 -4.94 -29.92 14.47
C GLU A 527 -5.23 -31.07 13.49
N VAL A 528 -4.84 -30.87 12.23
CA VAL A 528 -5.15 -31.80 11.13
C VAL A 528 -3.91 -32.65 10.80
N SER A 529 -4.02 -33.97 10.93
CA SER A 529 -2.92 -34.92 10.67
C SER A 529 -2.88 -35.53 9.27
N ASP A 530 -3.98 -35.42 8.52
CA ASP A 530 -4.20 -36.12 7.26
C ASP A 530 -5.00 -35.22 6.30
N GLY A 531 -4.46 -34.97 5.10
CA GLY A 531 -5.00 -33.99 4.14
C GLY A 531 -3.91 -33.03 3.60
N PRO A 532 -4.27 -32.08 2.72
CA PRO A 532 -3.33 -31.08 2.20
C PRO A 532 -3.17 -29.84 3.10
N PHE A 533 -4.21 -29.51 3.86
CA PHE A 533 -4.39 -28.26 4.62
C PHE A 533 -5.15 -28.48 5.92
N ALA A 534 -4.91 -27.64 6.94
CA ALA A 534 -5.75 -27.58 8.14
C ALA A 534 -6.94 -26.62 7.95
N ILE A 535 -6.72 -25.50 7.25
CA ILE A 535 -7.79 -24.58 6.80
C ILE A 535 -7.61 -24.30 5.31
N HIS A 536 -8.71 -24.38 4.55
CA HIS A 536 -8.75 -24.17 3.11
C HIS A 536 -9.86 -23.19 2.73
N CYS A 537 -9.49 -21.98 2.32
CA CYS A 537 -10.42 -20.93 1.91
C CYS A 537 -10.51 -20.91 0.39
N ILE A 538 -11.64 -21.37 -0.15
CA ILE A 538 -11.87 -21.53 -1.60
C ILE A 538 -12.46 -20.25 -2.20
N ALA A 539 -13.39 -19.61 -1.50
CA ALA A 539 -14.10 -18.39 -1.93
C ALA A 539 -14.73 -17.68 -0.72
N GLY A 540 -15.48 -16.61 -0.96
CA GLY A 540 -16.20 -15.85 0.08
C GLY A 540 -15.42 -14.65 0.63
N ARG A 541 -15.88 -14.10 1.75
CA ARG A 541 -15.23 -12.97 2.45
C ARG A 541 -15.33 -13.19 3.96
N GLY A 542 -14.23 -13.13 4.70
CA GLY A 542 -14.30 -13.41 6.13
C GLY A 542 -13.02 -13.17 6.94
N THR A 543 -13.12 -13.36 8.25
CA THR A 543 -12.01 -13.27 9.20
C THR A 543 -11.89 -14.56 10.01
N ILE A 544 -10.66 -15.03 10.25
CA ILE A 544 -10.34 -16.10 11.20
C ILE A 544 -9.44 -15.50 12.27
N GLU A 545 -9.85 -15.61 13.53
CA GLU A 545 -9.19 -14.93 14.65
C GLU A 545 -8.99 -15.80 15.88
N ASN A 546 -7.82 -15.69 16.54
CA ASN A 546 -7.51 -16.30 17.83
C ASN A 546 -7.55 -17.86 17.83
N PHE A 547 -7.00 -18.50 16.78
CA PHE A 547 -6.86 -19.97 16.71
C PHE A 547 -5.41 -20.44 16.82
N VAL A 548 -5.21 -21.64 17.37
CA VAL A 548 -3.97 -22.41 17.23
C VAL A 548 -4.15 -23.40 16.07
N ILE A 549 -3.46 -23.20 14.96
CA ILE A 549 -3.62 -23.96 13.72
C ILE A 549 -2.35 -24.77 13.47
N ARG A 550 -2.50 -26.09 13.41
CA ARG A 550 -1.41 -27.07 13.28
C ARG A 550 -1.72 -28.04 12.15
N HIS A 551 -0.77 -28.18 11.23
CA HIS A 551 -0.82 -29.19 10.19
C HIS A 551 0.30 -30.22 10.40
N ILE A 552 -0.09 -31.45 10.73
CA ILE A 552 0.79 -32.52 11.21
C ILE A 552 0.73 -33.71 10.23
N ALA A 553 0.99 -33.46 8.94
CA ALA A 553 0.86 -34.48 7.91
C ALA A 553 1.75 -35.70 8.21
N ARG A 554 1.11 -36.86 8.41
CA ARG A 554 1.79 -38.14 8.67
C ARG A 554 2.53 -38.60 7.41
N GLN A 555 3.77 -39.10 7.56
CA GLN A 555 4.52 -39.68 6.44
C GLN A 555 3.97 -41.05 6.04
N THR A 556 2.84 -41.08 5.33
CA THR A 556 2.40 -42.26 4.60
C THR A 556 3.28 -42.44 3.35
N LYS A 557 4.15 -43.47 3.38
CA LYS A 557 4.91 -43.87 2.18
C LYS A 557 3.95 -44.41 1.12
N LYS A 558 3.56 -43.56 0.16
CA LYS A 558 3.07 -43.98 -1.16
C LYS A 558 3.93 -43.34 -2.24
N GLU A 559 4.92 -44.09 -2.69
CA GLU A 559 5.66 -43.79 -3.91
C GLU A 559 4.73 -44.02 -5.11
N TYR A 560 4.13 -42.95 -5.62
CA TYR A 560 3.56 -42.96 -6.97
C TYR A 560 4.71 -42.83 -7.97
N ALA A 561 5.24 -43.97 -8.40
CA ALA A 561 6.30 -44.03 -9.39
C ALA A 561 5.78 -43.54 -10.76
N VAL A 562 6.44 -42.54 -11.32
CA VAL A 562 6.29 -42.13 -12.72
C VAL A 562 7.70 -41.88 -13.26
N GLU A 563 8.04 -42.52 -14.37
CA GLU A 563 9.37 -42.46 -14.98
C GLU A 563 9.67 -41.09 -15.64
N PRO A 564 10.94 -40.71 -15.82
CA PRO A 564 11.34 -39.34 -16.15
C PRO A 564 11.26 -39.05 -17.66
N ALA A 565 10.07 -38.70 -18.13
CA ALA A 565 9.89 -37.98 -19.39
C ALA A 565 9.81 -36.46 -19.14
N GLU A 566 10.68 -35.72 -19.82
CA GLU A 566 10.72 -34.27 -20.14
C GLU A 566 10.11 -33.27 -19.12
N ALA A 567 10.97 -32.39 -18.61
CA ALA A 567 10.69 -31.50 -17.48
C ALA A 567 9.89 -30.24 -17.85
N ASN A 568 8.61 -30.41 -18.20
CA ASN A 568 7.60 -29.34 -18.06
C ASN A 568 7.15 -29.22 -16.60
N ASP A 569 6.71 -28.01 -16.21
CA ASP A 569 6.19 -27.72 -14.87
C ASP A 569 5.02 -28.65 -14.51
N LYS A 570 5.25 -29.55 -13.55
CA LYS A 570 4.20 -30.37 -12.92
C LYS A 570 3.87 -29.79 -11.56
N ALA A 571 2.57 -29.69 -11.29
CA ALA A 571 2.05 -29.02 -10.10
C ALA A 571 2.51 -29.70 -8.79
N ASP A 572 3.48 -29.09 -8.12
CA ASP A 572 3.72 -29.33 -6.69
C ASP A 572 2.43 -29.02 -5.93
N SER A 573 1.88 -30.03 -5.24
CA SER A 573 0.77 -29.81 -4.31
C SER A 573 1.29 -28.99 -3.13
N HIS A 574 0.89 -27.72 -3.04
CA HIS A 574 1.45 -26.74 -2.10
C HIS A 574 0.93 -26.95 -0.67
N PHE A 575 1.23 -28.09 -0.03
CA PHE A 575 0.88 -28.41 1.36
C PHE A 575 1.18 -27.24 2.32
N GLY A 576 0.28 -26.99 3.26
CA GLY A 576 0.42 -25.89 4.23
C GLY A 576 -0.54 -26.01 5.41
N ALA A 577 -0.47 -25.11 6.41
CA ALA A 577 -1.48 -25.08 7.47
C ALA A 577 -2.75 -24.33 7.03
N ILE A 578 -2.59 -23.14 6.44
CA ILE A 578 -3.67 -22.38 5.81
C ILE A 578 -3.39 -22.26 4.30
N SER A 579 -4.41 -22.43 3.47
CA SER A 579 -4.35 -22.15 2.03
C SER A 579 -5.53 -21.29 1.60
N LEU A 580 -5.21 -20.14 0.99
CA LEU A 580 -6.16 -19.17 0.46
C LEU A 580 -6.14 -19.28 -1.06
N VAL A 581 -7.21 -19.84 -1.66
CA VAL A 581 -7.36 -20.07 -3.11
C VAL A 581 -8.28 -19.04 -3.76
N GLY A 582 -9.18 -18.43 -3.00
CA GLY A 582 -10.08 -17.40 -3.52
C GLY A 582 -10.85 -16.69 -2.42
N GLY A 583 -11.35 -15.50 -2.75
CA GLY A 583 -12.05 -14.63 -1.80
C GLY A 583 -11.13 -13.73 -0.97
N GLU A 584 -11.72 -12.82 -0.22
CA GLU A 584 -10.99 -11.86 0.63
C GLU A 584 -10.97 -12.37 2.07
N TRP A 585 -9.86 -12.96 2.49
CA TRP A 585 -9.72 -13.61 3.79
C TRP A 585 -8.68 -12.94 4.68
N LYS A 586 -9.11 -12.56 5.89
CA LYS A 586 -8.26 -12.04 6.94
C LYS A 586 -7.95 -13.11 7.98
N ILE A 587 -6.68 -13.34 8.25
CA ILE A 587 -6.16 -14.16 9.34
C ILE A 587 -5.51 -13.23 10.35
N SER A 588 -5.93 -13.25 11.62
CA SER A 588 -5.31 -12.42 12.64
C SER A 588 -5.22 -13.07 14.02
N ARG A 589 -4.15 -12.74 14.77
CA ARG A 589 -3.89 -13.27 16.13
C ARG A 589 -3.80 -14.81 16.23
N CYS A 590 -3.62 -15.51 15.11
CA CYS A 590 -3.50 -16.97 15.09
C CYS A 590 -2.05 -17.43 15.32
N ARG A 591 -1.87 -18.56 16.00
CA ARG A 591 -0.59 -19.28 16.05
C ARG A 591 -0.61 -20.41 15.03
N ILE A 592 0.34 -20.46 14.10
CA ILE A 592 0.28 -21.30 12.90
C ILE A 592 1.57 -22.13 12.75
N SER A 593 1.47 -23.44 12.56
CA SER A 593 2.63 -24.31 12.26
C SER A 593 2.31 -25.48 11.32
N SER A 594 3.32 -25.96 10.58
CA SER A 594 3.15 -26.98 9.54
C SER A 594 4.37 -27.88 9.40
N SER A 595 4.25 -29.14 9.85
CA SER A 595 5.35 -30.11 9.86
C SER A 595 5.80 -30.53 8.46
N ASN A 596 4.93 -30.38 7.46
CA ASN A 596 5.13 -30.90 6.10
C ASN A 596 5.07 -29.87 4.97
N GLY A 597 4.75 -28.61 5.27
CA GLY A 597 4.52 -27.57 4.27
C GLY A 597 4.82 -26.15 4.73
N SER A 598 4.08 -25.19 4.17
CA SER A 598 4.11 -23.78 4.56
C SER A 598 3.22 -23.50 5.78
N GLY A 599 3.40 -22.35 6.43
CA GLY A 599 2.42 -21.85 7.41
C GLY A 599 1.15 -21.39 6.70
N ILE A 600 1.29 -20.40 5.82
CA ILE A 600 0.22 -19.89 4.95
C ILE A 600 0.68 -19.96 3.49
N THR A 601 -0.19 -20.45 2.60
CA THR A 601 -0.07 -20.31 1.14
C THR A 601 -1.16 -19.37 0.64
N VAL A 602 -0.77 -18.30 -0.05
CA VAL A 602 -1.65 -17.44 -0.85
C VAL A 602 -1.46 -17.85 -2.31
N ASN A 603 -2.53 -18.36 -2.93
CA ASN A 603 -2.52 -18.77 -4.34
C ASN A 603 -2.81 -17.58 -5.26
N SER A 604 -2.64 -17.78 -6.57
CA SER A 604 -2.82 -16.77 -7.62
C SER A 604 -4.16 -16.01 -7.51
N ASP A 605 -4.13 -14.72 -7.85
CA ASP A 605 -5.29 -13.82 -7.91
C ASP A 605 -6.05 -13.63 -6.58
N VAL A 606 -5.42 -13.93 -5.44
CA VAL A 606 -5.97 -13.72 -4.08
C VAL A 606 -5.38 -12.49 -3.40
N ASP A 607 -6.23 -11.67 -2.79
CA ASP A 607 -5.87 -10.61 -1.83
C ASP A 607 -5.86 -11.16 -0.39
N ALA A 608 -4.67 -11.30 0.21
CA ALA A 608 -4.51 -11.84 1.57
C ALA A 608 -4.28 -10.79 2.68
N ILE A 609 -5.14 -10.85 3.70
CA ILE A 609 -5.11 -10.25 5.04
C ILE A 609 -4.33 -10.97 6.15
N VAL A 610 -3.03 -10.79 6.44
CA VAL A 610 -2.40 -11.50 7.59
C VAL A 610 -1.78 -10.53 8.61
N SER A 611 -2.27 -10.53 9.85
CA SER A 611 -1.73 -9.61 10.87
C SER A 611 -1.69 -10.14 12.31
N HIS A 612 -0.65 -9.76 13.05
CA HIS A 612 -0.46 -10.16 14.46
C HIS A 612 -0.39 -11.69 14.68
N CYS A 613 -0.10 -12.48 13.63
CA CYS A 613 0.02 -13.93 13.72
C CYS A 613 1.41 -14.38 14.14
N HIS A 614 1.51 -15.53 14.81
CA HIS A 614 2.78 -16.18 15.15
C HIS A 614 2.94 -17.46 14.32
N ILE A 615 3.74 -17.39 13.26
CA ILE A 615 3.98 -18.48 12.32
C ILE A 615 5.32 -19.14 12.65
N CYS A 616 5.31 -20.42 13.04
CA CYS A 616 6.51 -21.11 13.51
C CYS A 616 6.68 -22.53 12.91
N ASP A 617 7.92 -22.99 12.90
CA ASP A 617 8.31 -24.40 12.71
C ASP A 617 7.85 -25.03 11.37
N THR A 618 7.85 -24.24 10.29
CA THR A 618 7.36 -24.65 8.96
C THR A 618 8.43 -25.35 8.11
N LYS A 619 8.05 -26.44 7.42
CA LYS A 619 8.99 -27.22 6.57
C LYS A 619 9.42 -26.52 5.28
N THR A 620 8.58 -25.66 4.69
CA THR A 620 8.97 -24.83 3.53
C THR A 620 9.19 -23.38 3.97
N ALA A 621 8.15 -22.56 3.96
CA ALA A 621 8.21 -21.17 4.38
C ALA A 621 7.07 -20.79 5.34
N GLY A 622 7.27 -19.72 6.13
CA GLY A 622 6.23 -19.17 7.00
C GLY A 622 5.02 -18.73 6.18
N VAL A 623 5.27 -17.88 5.19
CA VAL A 623 4.31 -17.45 4.18
C VAL A 623 4.86 -17.73 2.79
N VAL A 624 4.01 -18.28 1.92
CA VAL A 624 4.24 -18.38 0.47
C VAL A 624 3.19 -17.53 -0.26
N VAL A 625 3.64 -16.67 -1.18
CA VAL A 625 2.79 -15.89 -2.09
C VAL A 625 3.10 -16.35 -3.52
N LEU A 626 2.09 -16.88 -4.21
CA LEU A 626 2.22 -17.46 -5.55
C LEU A 626 1.91 -16.46 -6.67
N GLU A 627 2.08 -16.92 -7.90
CA GLU A 627 2.12 -16.13 -9.13
C GLU A 627 0.89 -15.20 -9.29
N GLY A 628 1.11 -13.89 -9.46
CA GLY A 628 0.05 -12.87 -9.54
C GLY A 628 -0.68 -12.54 -8.23
N ALA A 629 -0.41 -13.23 -7.12
CA ALA A 629 -1.14 -13.01 -5.86
C ALA A 629 -0.74 -11.72 -5.11
N HIS A 630 -1.62 -11.26 -4.23
CA HIS A 630 -1.48 -10.04 -3.46
C HIS A 630 -1.56 -10.29 -1.94
N GLY A 631 -0.93 -9.44 -1.13
CA GLY A 631 -1.17 -9.53 0.32
C GLY A 631 -0.50 -8.48 1.20
N LEU A 632 -1.19 -8.16 2.30
CA LEU A 632 -0.68 -7.34 3.39
C LEU A 632 -0.34 -8.24 4.58
N PHE A 633 0.93 -8.20 4.99
CA PHE A 633 1.48 -8.96 6.08
C PHE A 633 2.02 -7.97 7.13
N GLU A 634 1.20 -7.59 8.12
CA GLU A 634 1.58 -6.59 9.13
C GLU A 634 1.78 -7.18 10.53
N LYS A 635 2.87 -6.81 11.22
CA LYS A 635 3.11 -7.14 12.65
C LYS A 635 3.10 -8.63 12.98
N ASN A 636 3.43 -9.51 12.02
CA ASN A 636 3.52 -10.95 12.25
C ASN A 636 4.91 -11.33 12.81
N THR A 637 4.94 -12.43 13.55
CA THR A 637 6.19 -13.07 14.01
C THR A 637 6.39 -14.35 13.21
N VAL A 638 7.51 -14.49 12.50
CA VAL A 638 7.79 -15.63 11.61
C VAL A 638 9.15 -16.24 11.97
N LYS A 639 9.15 -17.48 12.49
CA LYS A 639 10.36 -18.11 13.07
C LYS A 639 10.54 -19.59 12.69
N ASN A 640 11.77 -20.08 12.76
CA ASN A 640 12.15 -21.49 12.55
C ASN A 640 11.73 -22.08 11.18
N CYS A 641 11.50 -21.23 10.17
CA CYS A 641 11.07 -21.65 8.83
C CYS A 641 12.27 -22.19 8.04
N LYS A 642 12.20 -23.44 7.54
CA LYS A 642 13.41 -24.13 7.01
C LYS A 642 14.01 -23.53 5.75
N LEU A 643 13.19 -22.99 4.83
CA LEU A 643 13.67 -22.30 3.63
C LEU A 643 13.64 -20.78 3.84
N ALA A 644 12.44 -20.21 3.96
CA ALA A 644 12.24 -18.76 4.02
C ALA A 644 11.21 -18.38 5.09
N GLY A 645 11.34 -17.20 5.71
CA GLY A 645 10.21 -16.61 6.45
C GLY A 645 9.07 -16.26 5.51
N PHE A 646 9.37 -15.44 4.48
CA PHE A 646 8.48 -15.10 3.37
C PHE A 646 9.09 -15.56 2.03
N LEU A 647 8.27 -16.21 1.19
CA LEU A 647 8.64 -16.63 -0.17
C LEU A 647 7.62 -16.08 -1.17
N LEU A 648 8.00 -15.05 -1.92
CA LEU A 648 7.20 -14.45 -2.99
C LEU A 648 7.73 -14.94 -4.34
N LYS A 649 6.84 -15.35 -5.24
CA LYS A 649 7.16 -15.87 -6.59
C LYS A 649 6.42 -15.09 -7.68
N LYS A 650 7.08 -14.85 -8.81
CA LYS A 650 6.53 -14.45 -10.13
C LYS A 650 5.36 -13.45 -10.09
N ASP A 651 5.68 -12.18 -10.23
CA ASP A 651 4.78 -11.04 -10.39
C ASP A 651 3.75 -10.86 -9.25
N SER A 652 3.88 -11.65 -8.17
CA SER A 652 3.22 -11.40 -6.89
C SER A 652 3.68 -10.09 -6.27
N THR A 653 2.75 -9.42 -5.59
CA THR A 653 2.95 -8.10 -5.00
C THR A 653 2.52 -8.14 -3.53
N ALA A 654 3.46 -8.04 -2.59
CA ALA A 654 3.13 -8.05 -1.17
C ALA A 654 3.67 -6.83 -0.43
N CYS A 655 2.90 -6.35 0.56
CA CYS A 655 3.37 -5.42 1.56
C CYS A 655 3.71 -6.20 2.84
N VAL A 656 5.00 -6.44 3.07
CA VAL A 656 5.53 -7.08 4.27
C VAL A 656 6.00 -5.99 5.21
N LYS A 657 5.18 -5.60 6.20
CA LYS A 657 5.41 -4.44 7.06
C LYS A 657 5.50 -4.79 8.56
N ARG A 658 6.53 -4.28 9.27
CA ARG A 658 6.69 -4.41 10.74
C ARG A 658 6.74 -5.85 11.29
N ASN A 659 7.18 -6.82 10.50
CA ASN A 659 7.26 -8.22 10.93
C ASN A 659 8.59 -8.53 11.63
N ASP A 660 8.59 -9.49 12.56
CA ASP A 660 9.79 -10.10 13.16
C ASP A 660 10.09 -11.42 12.45
N VAL A 661 11.04 -11.39 11.50
CA VAL A 661 11.36 -12.49 10.57
C VAL A 661 12.75 -13.04 10.89
N VAL A 662 12.80 -14.00 11.81
CA VAL A 662 14.06 -14.38 12.46
C VAL A 662 14.27 -15.88 12.58
N ASP A 663 15.53 -16.28 12.76
CA ASP A 663 15.94 -17.67 13.03
C ASP A 663 15.53 -18.64 11.89
N GLY A 664 15.44 -18.13 10.65
CA GLY A 664 15.10 -18.89 9.44
C GLY A 664 16.26 -19.69 8.87
N GLY A 665 15.99 -20.86 8.28
CA GLY A 665 17.00 -21.84 7.89
C GLY A 665 17.87 -21.46 6.69
N VAL A 666 17.34 -20.69 5.72
CA VAL A 666 18.14 -20.16 4.60
C VAL A 666 17.98 -18.65 4.42
N THR A 667 16.77 -18.11 4.48
CA THR A 667 16.56 -16.67 4.27
C THR A 667 15.40 -16.10 5.09
N GLY A 668 15.46 -14.81 5.42
CA GLY A 668 14.32 -14.12 6.02
C GLY A 668 13.21 -13.93 4.98
N ILE A 669 13.51 -13.21 3.90
CA ILE A 669 12.59 -12.92 2.80
C ILE A 669 13.23 -13.30 1.46
N PHE A 670 12.48 -13.97 0.58
CA PHE A 670 12.89 -14.33 -0.77
C PHE A 670 11.91 -13.76 -1.79
N LEU A 671 12.40 -12.87 -2.65
CA LEU A 671 11.66 -12.17 -3.69
C LEU A 671 12.15 -12.70 -5.04
N HIS A 672 11.39 -13.58 -5.69
CA HIS A 672 11.78 -14.15 -6.98
C HIS A 672 10.86 -13.68 -8.09
N ASN A 673 11.35 -12.74 -8.93
CA ASN A 673 10.50 -11.95 -9.83
C ASN A 673 9.28 -11.42 -9.07
N ALA A 674 9.46 -10.69 -7.96
CA ALA A 674 8.35 -10.28 -7.10
C ALA A 674 8.44 -8.79 -6.73
N HIS A 675 7.26 -8.19 -6.56
CA HIS A 675 7.04 -6.77 -6.41
C HIS A 675 6.55 -6.41 -4.99
N GLY A 676 6.32 -5.11 -4.76
CA GLY A 676 5.76 -4.58 -3.52
C GLY A 676 6.81 -4.06 -2.55
N THR A 677 6.48 -4.07 -1.26
CA THR A 677 7.22 -3.37 -0.21
C THR A 677 7.62 -4.29 0.93
N VAL A 678 8.86 -4.14 1.38
CA VAL A 678 9.40 -4.75 2.59
C VAL A 678 9.77 -3.57 3.50
N GLU A 679 8.92 -3.25 4.48
CA GLU A 679 9.07 -2.03 5.28
C GLU A 679 9.09 -2.24 6.81
N GLU A 680 9.96 -1.52 7.52
CA GLU A 680 10.00 -1.47 9.00
C GLU A 680 10.18 -2.85 9.68
N ASN A 681 10.61 -3.89 8.95
CA ASN A 681 10.75 -5.25 9.48
C ASN A 681 12.07 -5.42 10.26
N HIS A 682 12.06 -6.34 11.23
CA HIS A 682 13.25 -6.88 11.85
C HIS A 682 13.58 -8.23 11.21
N ILE A 683 14.77 -8.36 10.60
CA ILE A 683 15.14 -9.53 9.79
C ILE A 683 16.51 -10.04 10.26
N ALA A 684 16.51 -11.13 11.05
CA ALA A 684 17.70 -11.51 11.83
C ALA A 684 18.03 -13.00 11.87
N ASN A 685 19.31 -13.29 12.15
CA ASN A 685 19.84 -14.63 12.45
C ASN A 685 19.68 -15.69 11.35
N ASN A 686 19.28 -15.33 10.13
CA ASN A 686 18.94 -16.32 9.10
C ASN A 686 20.19 -17.07 8.58
N GLY A 687 20.03 -18.37 8.31
CA GLY A 687 21.09 -19.32 7.94
C GLY A 687 21.80 -19.05 6.60
N SER A 688 21.37 -18.04 5.86
CA SER A 688 22.18 -17.39 4.81
C SER A 688 21.87 -15.90 4.68
N PHE A 689 20.72 -15.51 4.12
CA PHE A 689 20.48 -14.11 3.74
C PHE A 689 19.36 -13.47 4.55
N GLY A 690 19.43 -12.15 4.78
CA GLY A 690 18.29 -11.42 5.33
C GLY A 690 17.16 -11.31 4.30
N VAL A 691 17.44 -10.60 3.21
CA VAL A 691 16.55 -10.50 2.04
C VAL A 691 17.30 -10.90 0.77
N VAL A 692 16.64 -11.66 -0.11
CA VAL A 692 17.12 -11.96 -1.47
C VAL A 692 16.14 -11.38 -2.49
N ALA A 693 16.66 -10.63 -3.46
CA ALA A 693 15.96 -10.22 -4.67
C ALA A 693 16.60 -10.91 -5.89
N LYS A 694 15.83 -11.73 -6.61
CA LYS A 694 16.31 -12.54 -7.74
C LYS A 694 15.39 -12.46 -8.95
N GLY A 695 15.96 -12.13 -10.11
CA GLY A 695 15.28 -12.13 -11.40
C GLY A 695 14.90 -10.72 -11.85
N PRO A 696 14.72 -10.49 -13.17
CA PRO A 696 14.55 -9.15 -13.73
C PRO A 696 13.31 -8.40 -13.23
N CYS A 697 12.24 -9.11 -12.83
CA CYS A 697 11.04 -8.47 -12.26
C CYS A 697 11.17 -8.14 -10.77
N ALA A 698 12.26 -8.55 -10.09
CA ALA A 698 12.45 -8.32 -8.65
C ALA A 698 12.90 -6.87 -8.36
N ASN A 699 11.94 -5.95 -8.40
CA ASN A 699 12.12 -4.49 -8.26
C ASN A 699 11.54 -3.93 -6.94
N ALA A 700 11.20 -4.79 -5.98
CA ALA A 700 10.57 -4.41 -4.72
C ALA A 700 11.35 -3.36 -3.91
N VAL A 701 10.63 -2.59 -3.08
CA VAL A 701 11.20 -1.54 -2.24
C VAL A 701 11.45 -2.05 -0.82
N LEU A 702 12.71 -2.11 -0.42
CA LEU A 702 13.17 -2.41 0.94
C LEU A 702 13.39 -1.08 1.68
N LYS A 703 12.47 -0.68 2.56
CA LYS A 703 12.50 0.61 3.28
C LYS A 703 12.57 0.46 4.81
N ARG A 704 13.40 1.24 5.50
CA ARG A 704 13.40 1.36 6.99
C ARG A 704 13.58 0.02 7.76
N ASN A 705 14.12 -1.04 7.16
CA ASN A 705 14.28 -2.36 7.80
C ASN A 705 15.55 -2.45 8.67
N HIS A 706 15.52 -3.35 9.65
CA HIS A 706 16.64 -3.69 10.52
C HIS A 706 17.15 -5.11 10.20
N ILE A 707 18.20 -5.21 9.38
CA ILE A 707 18.69 -6.48 8.80
C ILE A 707 20.01 -6.89 9.46
N THR A 708 19.96 -7.82 10.41
CA THR A 708 21.05 -8.05 11.37
C THR A 708 21.50 -9.52 11.53
N ALA A 709 22.81 -9.74 11.70
CA ALA A 709 23.39 -11.03 12.13
C ALA A 709 23.07 -12.27 11.26
N ASN A 710 22.77 -12.08 9.97
CA ASN A 710 22.55 -13.18 9.02
C ASN A 710 23.88 -13.84 8.62
N GLN A 711 23.87 -15.14 8.31
CA GLN A 711 25.09 -15.95 8.15
C GLN A 711 25.89 -15.70 6.86
N LYS A 712 25.29 -15.03 5.87
CA LYS A 712 25.92 -14.48 4.68
C LYS A 712 25.62 -12.98 4.62
N ALA A 713 25.02 -12.49 3.52
CA ALA A 713 24.77 -11.07 3.33
C ALA A 713 23.45 -10.61 3.96
N GLY A 714 23.36 -9.31 4.30
CA GLY A 714 22.11 -8.70 4.76
C GLY A 714 21.07 -8.67 3.63
N VAL A 715 21.41 -8.00 2.52
CA VAL A 715 20.63 -8.02 1.28
C VAL A 715 21.46 -8.63 0.15
N PHE A 716 20.84 -9.45 -0.69
CA PHE A 716 21.47 -10.09 -1.85
C PHE A 716 20.62 -9.86 -3.11
N CYS A 717 21.20 -9.19 -4.10
CA CYS A 717 20.59 -8.91 -5.41
C CYS A 717 21.29 -9.73 -6.50
N CYS A 718 20.54 -10.52 -7.26
CA CYS A 718 21.10 -11.34 -8.33
C CYS A 718 20.15 -11.55 -9.52
N SER A 719 20.69 -12.09 -10.62
CA SER A 719 19.97 -12.40 -11.86
C SER A 719 19.15 -11.21 -12.37
N GLU A 720 19.79 -10.08 -12.68
CA GLU A 720 19.17 -8.85 -13.22
C GLU A 720 18.15 -8.13 -12.30
N ALA A 721 18.06 -8.51 -11.02
CA ALA A 721 17.20 -7.82 -10.05
C ALA A 721 17.60 -6.35 -9.82
N ALA A 722 16.60 -5.46 -9.76
CA ALA A 722 16.78 -4.01 -9.57
C ALA A 722 15.88 -3.45 -8.44
N PRO A 723 15.99 -3.95 -7.20
CA PRO A 723 15.20 -3.43 -6.07
C PRO A 723 15.67 -2.04 -5.64
N ILE A 724 14.78 -1.29 -4.99
CA ILE A 724 15.13 -0.06 -4.28
C ILE A 724 15.40 -0.42 -2.81
N ILE A 725 16.57 -0.04 -2.30
CA ILE A 725 17.04 -0.36 -0.96
C ILE A 725 17.32 0.98 -0.28
N VAL A 726 16.39 1.45 0.57
CA VAL A 726 16.41 2.82 1.10
C VAL A 726 16.23 2.87 2.63
N GLU A 727 17.02 3.72 3.30
CA GLU A 727 16.87 4.02 4.75
C GLU A 727 16.96 2.80 5.70
N ASN A 728 17.58 1.68 5.27
CA ASN A 728 17.71 0.47 6.09
C ASN A 728 18.94 0.52 7.02
N GLU A 729 18.84 -0.10 8.20
CA GLU A 729 20.02 -0.45 9.01
C GLU A 729 20.43 -1.90 8.69
N ILE A 730 21.59 -2.07 8.07
CA ILE A 730 22.14 -3.37 7.69
C ILE A 730 23.41 -3.60 8.50
N ARG A 731 23.40 -4.52 9.48
CA ARG A 731 24.53 -4.66 10.40
C ARG A 731 24.90 -6.07 10.85
N ARG A 732 26.16 -6.24 11.28
CA ARG A 732 26.65 -7.47 11.95
C ARG A 732 26.51 -8.77 11.14
N ASN A 733 26.19 -8.67 9.85
CA ASN A 733 26.06 -9.83 8.96
C ASN A 733 27.45 -10.48 8.76
N ASN A 734 27.47 -11.80 8.62
CA ASN A 734 28.69 -12.60 8.66
C ASN A 734 29.45 -12.60 7.30
N ARG A 735 28.88 -12.00 6.26
CA ARG A 735 29.53 -11.61 5.01
C ARG A 735 29.27 -10.12 4.72
N ALA A 736 29.18 -9.73 3.45
CA ALA A 736 28.90 -8.35 3.03
C ALA A 736 27.57 -7.80 3.60
N GLY A 737 27.45 -6.48 3.75
CA GLY A 737 26.17 -5.84 4.10
C GLY A 737 25.15 -6.01 2.97
N ILE A 738 25.48 -5.46 1.80
CA ILE A 738 24.74 -5.66 0.54
C ILE A 738 25.64 -6.37 -0.47
N LEU A 739 25.10 -7.36 -1.18
CA LEU A 739 25.79 -8.15 -2.19
C LEU A 739 25.06 -8.04 -3.53
N ILE A 740 25.71 -7.55 -4.57
CA ILE A 740 25.12 -7.26 -5.89
C ILE A 740 25.87 -8.07 -6.95
N LYS A 741 25.16 -8.91 -7.74
CA LYS A 741 25.80 -9.71 -8.80
C LYS A 741 24.90 -10.08 -9.98
N GLU A 742 25.47 -10.75 -10.99
CA GLU A 742 24.73 -11.29 -12.14
C GLU A 742 23.89 -10.20 -12.84
N ARG A 743 24.54 -9.10 -13.22
CA ARG A 743 23.90 -7.94 -13.88
C ARG A 743 22.77 -7.26 -13.07
N ALA A 744 22.62 -7.57 -11.78
CA ALA A 744 21.72 -6.84 -10.88
C ALA A 744 22.13 -5.37 -10.72
N SER A 745 21.13 -4.49 -10.59
CA SER A 745 21.27 -3.03 -10.70
C SER A 745 20.39 -2.24 -9.72
N PRO A 746 20.44 -2.51 -8.40
CA PRO A 746 19.61 -1.84 -7.41
C PRO A 746 19.89 -0.33 -7.29
N ASN A 747 18.91 0.42 -6.77
CA ASN A 747 19.18 1.73 -6.15
C ASN A 747 19.39 1.50 -4.65
N VAL A 748 20.56 1.87 -4.13
CA VAL A 748 20.95 1.76 -2.73
C VAL A 748 21.14 3.16 -2.17
N SER A 749 20.16 3.70 -1.46
CA SER A 749 20.14 5.10 -1.00
C SER A 749 19.96 5.26 0.52
N ARG A 750 20.72 6.17 1.16
CA ARG A 750 20.55 6.57 2.58
C ARG A 750 20.57 5.42 3.61
N ASN A 751 21.17 4.26 3.31
CA ASN A 751 21.27 3.13 4.24
C ASN A 751 22.45 3.30 5.21
N ILE A 752 22.35 2.69 6.39
CA ILE A 752 23.45 2.58 7.36
C ILE A 752 23.97 1.14 7.35
N ILE A 753 25.20 0.94 6.84
CA ILE A 753 25.77 -0.38 6.57
C ILE A 753 27.03 -0.59 7.41
N ARG A 754 26.91 -1.36 8.50
CA ARG A 754 27.92 -1.35 9.58
C ARG A 754 28.25 -2.66 10.27
N GLN A 755 29.48 -2.78 10.79
CA GLN A 755 29.93 -3.92 11.61
C GLN A 755 29.86 -5.29 10.89
N GLY A 756 29.84 -5.32 9.55
CA GLY A 756 29.89 -6.55 8.76
C GLY A 756 31.28 -7.21 8.77
N ARG A 757 31.33 -8.53 8.56
CA ARG A 757 32.59 -9.32 8.55
C ARG A 757 33.33 -9.33 7.21
N GLU A 758 32.69 -8.91 6.13
CA GLU A 758 33.35 -8.62 4.84
C GLU A 758 33.22 -7.11 4.54
N ALA A 759 32.87 -6.74 3.30
CA ALA A 759 32.66 -5.35 2.90
C ALA A 759 31.31 -4.81 3.36
N GLY A 760 31.14 -3.49 3.34
CA GLY A 760 29.80 -2.89 3.46
C GLY A 760 28.94 -3.23 2.26
N ILE A 761 29.41 -2.91 1.05
CA ILE A 761 28.78 -3.29 -0.22
C ILE A 761 29.80 -4.04 -1.08
N TYR A 762 29.39 -5.13 -1.73
CA TYR A 762 30.23 -5.87 -2.69
C TYR A 762 29.48 -6.06 -4.02
N VAL A 763 30.09 -5.56 -5.10
CA VAL A 763 29.55 -5.59 -6.47
C VAL A 763 30.46 -6.46 -7.34
N PHE A 764 29.94 -7.56 -7.90
CA PHE A 764 30.70 -8.50 -8.72
C PHE A 764 29.86 -9.09 -9.87
N GLN A 765 30.48 -9.82 -10.80
CA GLN A 765 29.81 -10.46 -11.96
C GLN A 765 28.87 -9.50 -12.71
N GLU A 766 29.46 -8.45 -13.30
CA GLU A 766 28.76 -7.41 -14.07
C GLU A 766 27.68 -6.64 -13.29
N GLY A 767 27.76 -6.62 -11.95
CA GLY A 767 26.85 -5.85 -11.12
C GLY A 767 26.95 -4.33 -11.38
N ALA A 768 25.82 -3.65 -11.27
CA ALA A 768 25.70 -2.21 -11.52
C ALA A 768 24.75 -1.58 -10.48
N GLY A 769 24.08 -0.49 -10.85
CA GLY A 769 23.14 0.22 -9.99
C GLY A 769 23.69 1.52 -9.41
N VAL A 770 22.86 2.20 -8.62
CA VAL A 770 23.19 3.47 -7.94
C VAL A 770 23.44 3.17 -6.47
N ILE A 771 24.50 3.74 -5.92
CA ILE A 771 24.84 3.69 -4.50
C ILE A 771 25.04 5.14 -4.05
N GLU A 772 24.06 5.71 -3.35
CA GLU A 772 24.10 7.13 -2.97
C GLU A 772 23.75 7.43 -1.51
N GLU A 773 24.41 8.45 -0.94
CA GLU A 773 24.05 9.01 0.38
C GLU A 773 24.09 8.01 1.56
N ASN A 774 24.68 6.82 1.38
CA ASN A 774 24.76 5.79 2.41
C ASN A 774 25.89 6.09 3.40
N GLU A 775 25.72 5.65 4.65
CA GLU A 775 26.82 5.61 5.63
C GLU A 775 27.37 4.18 5.74
N VAL A 776 28.58 3.96 5.22
CA VAL A 776 29.20 2.63 5.13
C VAL A 776 30.41 2.55 6.04
N LEU A 777 30.22 2.04 7.26
CA LEU A 777 31.15 2.29 8.36
C LEU A 777 31.51 1.10 9.25
N ASN A 778 32.75 1.08 9.73
CA ASN A 778 33.25 0.08 10.69
C ASN A 778 33.10 -1.39 10.24
N ASN A 779 33.20 -1.67 8.93
CA ASN A 779 33.20 -3.03 8.40
C ASN A 779 34.62 -3.64 8.43
N TYR A 780 34.70 -4.97 8.46
CA TYR A 780 35.96 -5.71 8.65
C TYR A 780 36.83 -5.80 7.38
N SER A 781 36.24 -5.61 6.20
CA SER A 781 36.97 -5.43 4.93
C SER A 781 36.99 -3.94 4.52
N ALA A 782 37.00 -3.66 3.22
CA ALA A 782 36.81 -2.31 2.68
C ALA A 782 35.35 -1.83 2.84
N GLY A 783 35.08 -0.53 2.66
CA GLY A 783 33.72 0.00 2.66
C GLY A 783 32.90 -0.54 1.49
N ILE A 784 33.38 -0.31 0.26
CA ILE A 784 32.79 -0.84 -0.98
C ILE A 784 33.87 -1.61 -1.76
N ILE A 785 33.54 -2.80 -2.26
CA ILE A 785 34.39 -3.57 -3.18
C ILE A 785 33.70 -3.72 -4.54
N VAL A 786 34.42 -3.52 -5.63
CA VAL A 786 33.91 -3.66 -7.01
C VAL A 786 34.88 -4.51 -7.84
N THR A 787 34.38 -5.58 -8.47
CA THR A 787 35.19 -6.58 -9.20
C THR A 787 34.48 -7.12 -10.44
N SER A 788 35.19 -7.87 -11.29
CA SER A 788 34.62 -8.69 -12.37
C SER A 788 33.71 -7.90 -13.31
N ASN A 789 34.27 -6.89 -13.97
CA ASN A 789 33.60 -6.00 -14.95
C ASN A 789 32.40 -5.19 -14.41
N SER A 790 32.16 -5.17 -13.11
CA SER A 790 31.07 -4.42 -12.46
C SER A 790 31.28 -2.91 -12.53
N ARG A 791 30.19 -2.15 -12.71
CA ARG A 791 30.21 -0.68 -12.96
C ARG A 791 29.07 0.04 -12.21
N PRO A 792 29.13 0.20 -10.89
CA PRO A 792 28.18 0.99 -10.13
C PRO A 792 28.41 2.51 -10.28
N HIS A 793 27.38 3.29 -9.97
CA HIS A 793 27.47 4.75 -9.77
C HIS A 793 27.41 5.07 -8.28
N VAL A 794 28.55 5.44 -7.69
CA VAL A 794 28.76 5.64 -6.26
C VAL A 794 28.87 7.14 -5.96
N MET A 795 27.86 7.77 -5.36
CA MET A 795 27.88 9.24 -5.16
C MET A 795 27.39 9.73 -3.79
N ARG A 796 27.97 10.83 -3.27
CA ARG A 796 27.59 11.45 -1.99
C ARG A 796 27.62 10.53 -0.75
N ASN A 797 28.22 9.34 -0.82
CA ASN A 797 28.28 8.40 0.33
C ASN A 797 29.32 8.85 1.36
N LYS A 798 29.10 8.47 2.63
CA LYS A 798 30.04 8.67 3.73
C LYS A 798 30.58 7.31 4.18
N ILE A 799 31.81 7.00 3.79
CA ILE A 799 32.43 5.69 3.90
C ILE A 799 33.65 5.83 4.82
N HIS A 800 33.60 5.33 6.06
CA HIS A 800 34.62 5.66 7.08
C HIS A 800 34.82 4.58 8.15
N GLY A 801 35.98 4.57 8.81
CA GLY A 801 36.28 3.63 9.90
C GLY A 801 36.38 2.16 9.50
N ASN A 802 36.28 1.83 8.21
CA ASN A 802 36.44 0.45 7.74
C ASN A 802 37.90 -0.02 7.92
N ARG A 803 38.10 -1.32 8.15
CA ARG A 803 39.41 -1.90 8.51
C ARG A 803 40.43 -1.88 7.36
N TYR A 804 39.96 -1.76 6.13
CA TYR A 804 40.76 -1.63 4.92
C TYR A 804 40.54 -0.23 4.30
N GLU A 805 40.53 -0.13 2.98
CA GLU A 805 40.29 1.08 2.22
C GLU A 805 38.79 1.45 2.18
N GLY A 806 38.46 2.71 1.84
CA GLY A 806 37.07 3.13 1.68
C GLY A 806 36.40 2.47 0.47
N VAL A 807 37.02 2.59 -0.70
CA VAL A 807 36.64 1.91 -1.95
C VAL A 807 37.80 1.03 -2.41
N TRP A 808 37.50 -0.18 -2.88
CA TRP A 808 38.50 -1.05 -3.50
C TRP A 808 37.98 -1.61 -4.83
N VAL A 809 38.71 -1.36 -5.92
CA VAL A 809 38.34 -1.79 -7.29
C VAL A 809 39.43 -2.70 -7.86
N CYS A 810 39.04 -3.89 -8.29
CA CYS A 810 39.96 -4.94 -8.77
C CYS A 810 39.40 -5.73 -9.97
N LYS A 811 40.24 -6.54 -10.62
CA LYS A 811 39.86 -7.55 -11.63
C LYS A 811 38.90 -7.01 -12.71
N GLY A 812 39.27 -5.89 -13.34
CA GLY A 812 38.46 -5.23 -14.39
C GLY A 812 37.19 -4.52 -13.90
N GLY A 813 37.00 -4.37 -12.59
CA GLY A 813 35.95 -3.52 -12.03
C GLY A 813 36.09 -2.05 -12.46
N GLY A 814 35.05 -1.25 -12.22
CA GLY A 814 35.05 0.14 -12.62
C GLY A 814 33.92 0.97 -12.00
N GLY A 815 33.37 1.89 -12.80
CA GLY A 815 32.22 2.72 -12.42
C GLY A 815 32.56 4.20 -12.27
N THR A 816 31.64 4.94 -11.66
CA THR A 816 31.78 6.39 -11.40
C THR A 816 31.66 6.67 -9.91
N TYR A 817 32.58 7.47 -9.36
CA TYR A 817 32.70 7.76 -7.94
C TYR A 817 32.73 9.28 -7.78
N LEU A 818 31.65 9.87 -7.28
CA LEU A 818 31.40 11.31 -7.25
C LEU A 818 31.11 11.85 -5.84
N GLN A 819 31.87 12.84 -5.37
CA GLN A 819 31.58 13.59 -4.13
C GLN A 819 31.44 12.72 -2.85
N ASN A 820 32.06 11.54 -2.80
CA ASN A 820 32.02 10.67 -1.61
C ASN A 820 33.04 11.15 -0.54
N ASP A 821 32.71 10.98 0.74
CA ASP A 821 33.64 11.18 1.85
C ASP A 821 34.24 9.84 2.28
N LEU A 822 35.55 9.66 2.08
CA LEU A 822 36.27 8.39 2.22
C LEU A 822 37.30 8.43 3.38
N ARG A 823 37.19 9.43 4.25
CA ARG A 823 38.19 9.73 5.27
C ARG A 823 38.10 8.78 6.47
N GLY A 824 39.22 8.60 7.17
CA GLY A 824 39.27 7.76 8.37
C GLY A 824 39.13 6.24 8.13
N ASN A 825 39.24 5.75 6.90
CA ASN A 825 39.40 4.31 6.62
C ASN A 825 40.85 3.87 6.89
N LYS A 826 41.02 2.69 7.52
CA LYS A 826 42.28 2.31 8.17
C LYS A 826 43.46 2.06 7.23
N LYS A 827 43.21 1.82 5.94
CA LYS A 827 44.28 1.65 4.93
C LYS A 827 44.41 2.80 3.92
N GLY A 828 43.47 3.74 3.90
CA GLY A 828 43.41 4.84 2.95
C GLY A 828 42.01 5.01 2.33
N ALA A 829 41.83 6.06 1.52
CA ALA A 829 40.54 6.33 0.89
C ALA A 829 40.17 5.29 -0.19
N LYS A 830 41.14 4.86 -1.00
CA LYS A 830 40.92 3.92 -2.11
C LYS A 830 42.10 3.00 -2.40
N ASP A 831 41.83 1.85 -3.01
CA ASP A 831 42.78 1.02 -3.75
C ASP A 831 42.14 0.67 -5.12
N ILE A 832 42.88 0.81 -6.22
CA ILE A 832 42.37 0.65 -7.59
C ILE A 832 43.47 -0.04 -8.42
N GLU A 833 43.20 -1.24 -8.91
CA GLU A 833 44.14 -1.97 -9.77
C GLU A 833 44.27 -1.32 -11.15
N GLU A 834 45.45 -1.40 -11.77
CA GLU A 834 45.77 -0.82 -13.10
C GLU A 834 44.85 -1.32 -14.23
N SER A 835 44.17 -2.46 -14.04
CA SER A 835 43.19 -3.02 -14.99
C SER A 835 41.79 -2.38 -14.93
N CYS A 836 41.54 -1.48 -13.97
CA CYS A 836 40.21 -1.00 -13.64
C CYS A 836 39.91 0.40 -14.21
N SER A 837 38.73 0.56 -14.82
CA SER A 837 38.32 1.82 -15.46
C SER A 837 37.37 2.60 -14.56
N VAL A 838 37.88 3.63 -13.90
CA VAL A 838 37.21 4.36 -12.82
C VAL A 838 37.16 5.86 -13.11
N HIS A 839 35.96 6.44 -13.12
CA HIS A 839 35.78 7.89 -13.16
C HIS A 839 35.71 8.43 -11.73
N TRP A 840 36.70 9.22 -11.31
CA TRP A 840 36.88 9.65 -9.92
C TRP A 840 36.83 11.17 -9.78
N ILE A 841 35.74 11.70 -9.21
CA ILE A 841 35.37 13.11 -9.27
C ILE A 841 35.04 13.64 -7.86
N GLU A 842 35.70 14.71 -7.42
CA GLU A 842 35.37 15.49 -6.19
C GLU A 842 35.29 14.70 -4.86
N ASN A 843 35.82 13.47 -4.79
CA ASN A 843 35.81 12.67 -3.56
C ASN A 843 36.80 13.24 -2.52
N ARG A 844 36.42 13.19 -1.23
CA ARG A 844 37.25 13.65 -0.10
C ARG A 844 38.05 12.48 0.46
N GLU A 845 39.37 12.55 0.33
CA GLU A 845 40.27 11.42 0.63
C GLU A 845 41.16 11.63 1.88
N VAL A 846 41.27 12.88 2.36
CA VAL A 846 42.14 13.31 3.48
C VAL A 846 41.34 14.09 4.53
#